data_AF-A0A7Y8L4Y9-F1
#
_entry.id   AF-A0A7Y8L4Y9-F1
#
_cell.length_a   1.000
_cell.length_b   1.000
_cell.length_c   1.000
_cell.angle_alpha   90.00
_cell.angle_beta   90.00
_cell.angle_gamma   90.00
#
_symmetry.space_group_name_H-M   'P 1'
#
loop_
_entity.id
_entity.type
_entity.pdbx_description
1 polymer ?
#
loop_
_entity_poly.entity_id
_entity_poly.type
_entity_poly.pdbx_seq_one_letter_code
_entity_poly.pdbx_strand_id
1 'polypeptide(L)'
;MRFIGLDAGSVSIKLVVFDEKENRLFSHYERHKGHPISVALKLLKAITSKTWGDNSTLQKQNSKPFIIDSSLSITGSAGRLIASLLGIEPVNEIVALSYSNQRLFPHINTIIEMGGEDSKLIILDKKGGSLKDFSMNSVCAAGTGSFLDQQAERLKISIEEFCELAVKSSKPSRIAGRCSVFAKSDMIHLQQIATPVEDIVAGLCFAVARNFKGSILKGRKLIPPVSFQGGVAANKGMVRAFKELFNLEDVFVPRDFQFMGAIGAVLKNKHEGIIQNADLKKLEDFLSSEKPVEAGHTPLNEPNQISDIKHQVEITKEINFNINANASRLNDSQTKAYLGIDIGSISTNLAVIDKHGRLLAKRYLMTAGRPIEAVKQGFSEISEELGDRVKIMGVGTTGSGRYMIADYVGADIVKNEITAHATAAVFIDKTVDTVFEIGGQDSKYISIKDGVVVDFEMNKACAAGTGSFLEEQAEKLNISIKEEFSKCAFSSKNPCRLGERCTVFMENSLMANLQKGVDKNDLLAGLAYSIVQNYINRVVLGKRIGDNIFFLGGVAFNKAVVAAFEQYLGKKITVPLHHEVAGAIGMALIAMRHVEASRFSRPTSFKGFGLSKRPYEISSFECKGCPNTCEINRVKIMGEENFLFYGGRCEKYDITRNKKYSDSKHITEDFFQFREEMLWNEHNNHKASTVTHHTSRITRNVKLGIPYVFFFHDFLPFWTSLLWELGFDVEVSPMTNRQIVNTGLETVLAETCFPV
;
A
#
# COMPACT_ATOMS: atom_id res chain seq x y z
N MET A 1 21.93 -45.47 -1.60
CA MET A 1 21.80 -44.15 -0.95
C MET A 1 20.65 -43.37 -1.58
N ARG A 2 19.86 -42.61 -0.81
CA ARG A 2 18.85 -41.68 -1.37
C ARG A 2 19.42 -40.26 -1.42
N PHE A 3 18.88 -39.43 -2.30
CA PHE A 3 19.24 -38.02 -2.43
C PHE A 3 18.01 -37.15 -2.21
N ILE A 4 18.09 -36.23 -1.24
CA ILE A 4 16.98 -35.37 -0.83
C ILE A 4 17.28 -33.95 -1.29
N GLY A 5 16.33 -33.35 -2.01
CA GLY A 5 16.35 -31.95 -2.38
C GLY A 5 15.33 -31.18 -1.57
N LEU A 6 15.75 -30.06 -0.99
CA LEU A 6 14.87 -29.14 -0.27
C LEU A 6 15.06 -27.73 -0.85
N ASP A 7 14.03 -27.19 -1.49
CA ASP A 7 13.93 -25.77 -1.79
C ASP A 7 13.06 -25.10 -0.72
N ALA A 8 13.69 -24.35 0.18
CA ALA A 8 12.99 -23.54 1.17
C ALA A 8 13.02 -22.07 0.70
N GLY A 9 11.94 -21.68 0.02
CA GLY A 9 11.73 -20.31 -0.47
C GLY A 9 11.14 -19.40 0.60
N SER A 10 10.63 -18.24 0.19
CA SER A 10 10.09 -17.22 1.10
C SER A 10 8.71 -17.54 1.68
N VAL A 11 7.91 -18.35 0.98
CA VAL A 11 6.52 -18.66 1.35
C VAL A 11 6.26 -20.16 1.49
N SER A 12 7.07 -21.00 0.85
CA SER A 12 6.86 -22.45 0.79
C SER A 12 8.14 -23.26 0.77
N ILE A 13 8.00 -24.52 1.18
CA ILE A 13 9.03 -25.53 1.18
C ILE A 13 8.64 -26.61 0.20
N LYS A 14 9.58 -27.00 -0.66
CA LYS A 14 9.41 -28.06 -1.64
C LYS A 14 10.49 -29.10 -1.42
N LEU A 15 10.06 -30.34 -1.21
CA LEU A 15 10.93 -31.46 -0.93
C LEU A 15 10.81 -32.48 -2.06
N VAL A 16 11.94 -33.00 -2.54
CA VAL A 16 12.01 -34.08 -3.53
C VAL A 16 12.97 -35.15 -3.04
N VAL A 17 12.72 -36.41 -3.40
CA VAL A 17 13.60 -37.53 -3.06
C VAL A 17 13.87 -38.36 -4.31
N PHE A 18 15.14 -38.65 -4.52
CA PHE A 18 15.66 -39.41 -5.66
C PHE A 18 16.40 -40.67 -5.23
N ASP A 19 16.38 -41.69 -6.08
CA ASP A 19 17.27 -42.85 -5.99
C ASP A 19 18.64 -42.59 -6.66
N GLU A 20 19.53 -43.58 -6.62
CA GLU A 20 20.86 -43.50 -7.26
C GLU A 20 20.80 -43.38 -8.79
N LYS A 21 19.67 -43.74 -9.41
CA LYS A 21 19.45 -43.66 -10.86
C LYS A 21 18.75 -42.37 -11.29
N GLU A 22 18.56 -41.42 -10.37
CA GLU A 22 17.85 -40.15 -10.61
C GLU A 22 16.34 -40.32 -10.88
N ASN A 23 15.75 -41.44 -10.48
CA ASN A 23 14.30 -41.58 -10.48
C ASN A 23 13.74 -40.89 -9.24
N ARG A 24 12.74 -40.02 -9.45
CA ARG A 24 12.04 -39.35 -8.36
C ARG A 24 11.12 -40.33 -7.66
N LEU A 25 11.37 -40.56 -6.37
CA LEU A 25 10.57 -41.42 -5.49
C LEU A 25 9.44 -40.65 -4.81
N PHE A 26 9.67 -39.37 -4.52
CA PHE A 26 8.71 -38.53 -3.79
C PHE A 26 8.88 -37.05 -4.10
N SER A 27 7.78 -36.30 -3.97
CA SER A 27 7.77 -34.85 -3.96
C SER A 27 6.65 -34.33 -3.07
N HIS A 28 6.91 -33.26 -2.30
CA HIS A 28 5.91 -32.59 -1.47
C HIS A 28 6.10 -31.08 -1.48
N TYR A 29 4.99 -30.35 -1.54
CA TYR A 29 4.95 -28.89 -1.51
C TYR A 29 4.11 -28.45 -0.31
N GLU A 30 4.64 -27.55 0.52
CA GLU A 30 3.91 -27.02 1.68
C GLU A 30 4.21 -25.54 1.91
N ARG A 31 3.17 -24.71 2.05
CA ARG A 31 3.33 -23.31 2.48
C ARG A 31 3.69 -23.26 3.96
N HIS A 32 4.76 -22.56 4.31
CA HIS A 32 5.24 -22.55 5.69
C HIS A 32 4.67 -21.41 6.55
N LYS A 33 3.95 -20.45 5.96
CA LYS A 33 3.28 -19.34 6.67
C LYS A 33 4.19 -18.64 7.69
N GLY A 34 5.40 -18.26 7.26
CA GLY A 34 6.40 -17.63 8.14
C GLY A 34 7.24 -18.57 9.02
N HIS A 35 6.96 -19.89 9.04
CA HIS A 35 7.67 -20.85 9.89
C HIS A 35 8.48 -21.89 9.09
N PRO A 36 9.47 -21.49 8.27
CA PRO A 36 10.17 -22.40 7.37
C PRO A 36 10.93 -23.50 8.10
N ILE A 37 11.56 -23.20 9.24
CA ILE A 37 12.35 -24.21 9.97
C ILE A 37 11.45 -25.32 10.53
N SER A 38 10.29 -24.96 11.08
CA SER A 38 9.32 -25.94 11.62
C SER A 38 8.77 -26.84 10.52
N VAL A 39 8.43 -26.28 9.35
CA VAL A 39 7.92 -27.07 8.23
C VAL A 39 9.02 -27.92 7.61
N ALA A 40 10.24 -27.41 7.47
CA ALA A 40 11.39 -28.18 7.00
C ALA A 40 11.64 -29.39 7.90
N LEU A 41 11.68 -29.18 9.22
CA LEU A 41 11.85 -30.25 10.20
C LEU A 41 10.73 -31.29 10.10
N LYS A 42 9.47 -30.86 10.02
CA LYS A 42 8.31 -31.75 9.85
C LYS A 42 8.47 -32.63 8.60
N LEU A 43 8.81 -32.02 7.45
CA LEU A 43 8.96 -32.75 6.20
C LEU A 43 10.17 -33.69 6.25
N LEU A 44 11.32 -33.24 6.74
CA LEU A 44 12.52 -34.05 6.89
C LEU A 44 12.31 -35.23 7.86
N LYS A 45 11.51 -35.06 8.92
CA LYS A 45 11.11 -36.16 9.81
C LYS A 45 10.21 -37.19 9.14
N ALA A 46 9.21 -36.72 8.39
CA ALA A 46 8.27 -37.61 7.71
C ALA A 46 8.99 -38.57 6.74
N ILE A 47 10.07 -38.10 6.12
CA ILE A 47 10.84 -38.89 5.16
C ILE A 47 11.93 -39.77 5.78
N THR A 48 12.33 -39.49 7.02
CA THR A 48 13.38 -40.23 7.75
C THR A 48 12.79 -41.26 8.71
N SER A 49 11.52 -41.13 9.12
CA SER A 49 10.82 -42.18 9.85
C SER A 49 10.79 -43.47 9.02
N LYS A 50 11.23 -44.59 9.62
CA LYS A 50 11.29 -45.95 9.03
C LYS A 50 10.00 -46.46 8.37
N THR A 51 8.90 -45.73 8.49
CA THR A 51 7.58 -45.97 7.89
C THR A 51 7.49 -45.63 6.40
N TRP A 52 8.55 -45.10 5.78
CA TRP A 52 8.53 -44.85 4.34
C TRP A 52 8.87 -46.12 3.53
N GLY A 53 7.91 -47.06 3.54
CA GLY A 53 7.99 -48.32 2.82
C GLY A 53 7.20 -49.48 3.41
N ASP A 54 6.73 -49.40 4.67
CA ASP A 54 6.00 -50.51 5.31
C ASP A 54 4.78 -50.02 6.09
N ASN A 55 3.61 -50.51 5.68
CA ASN A 55 2.31 -50.16 6.22
C ASN A 55 1.97 -50.99 7.48
N SER A 56 2.93 -51.19 8.38
CA SER A 56 2.67 -51.89 9.65
C SER A 56 3.42 -51.31 10.86
N THR A 57 2.61 -50.86 11.81
CA THR A 57 2.87 -50.78 13.25
C THR A 57 3.89 -49.75 13.77
N LEU A 58 3.35 -48.64 14.29
CA LEU A 58 4.01 -47.74 15.23
C LEU A 58 4.38 -48.48 16.53
N GLN A 59 5.65 -48.78 16.75
CA GLN A 59 6.17 -49.07 18.09
C GLN A 59 7.15 -48.00 18.56
N LYS A 60 6.97 -47.62 19.82
CA LYS A 60 7.81 -46.70 20.61
C LYS A 60 9.19 -47.31 20.85
N GLN A 61 10.27 -46.55 20.65
CA GLN A 61 11.25 -46.12 21.68
C GLN A 61 12.68 -45.85 21.17
N ASN A 62 13.31 -44.90 21.88
CA ASN A 62 14.73 -44.77 22.25
C ASN A 62 15.77 -44.23 21.24
N SER A 63 16.08 -42.93 21.42
CA SER A 63 17.41 -42.40 21.73
C SER A 63 18.62 -42.96 20.96
N LYS A 64 18.58 -42.88 19.63
CA LYS A 64 19.79 -42.74 18.80
C LYS A 64 19.62 -41.53 17.86
N PRO A 65 20.70 -40.81 17.50
CA PRO A 65 20.60 -39.62 16.66
C PRO A 65 19.97 -39.98 15.31
N PHE A 66 19.01 -39.15 14.88
CA PHE A 66 18.33 -39.22 13.59
C PHE A 66 19.31 -38.87 12.45
N ILE A 67 20.28 -39.74 12.16
CA ILE A 67 21.20 -39.57 11.04
C ILE A 67 20.47 -40.00 9.77
N ILE A 68 20.33 -39.05 8.83
CA ILE A 68 19.83 -39.34 7.50
C ILE A 68 20.89 -40.17 6.75
N ASP A 69 20.59 -41.43 6.41
CA ASP A 69 21.41 -42.27 5.50
C ASP A 69 21.22 -41.84 4.03
N SER A 70 21.18 -40.53 3.79
CA SER A 70 20.84 -39.90 2.51
C SER A 70 21.48 -38.52 2.42
N SER A 71 21.94 -38.15 1.23
CA SER A 71 22.55 -36.85 0.99
C SER A 71 21.47 -35.77 0.91
N LEU A 72 21.59 -34.69 1.68
CA LEU A 72 20.67 -33.55 1.67
C LEU A 72 21.28 -32.38 0.89
N SER A 73 20.52 -31.85 -0.07
CA SER A 73 20.86 -30.67 -0.85
C SER A 73 19.80 -29.61 -0.65
N ILE A 74 20.19 -28.41 -0.20
CA ILE A 74 19.27 -27.32 0.13
C ILE A 74 19.51 -26.11 -0.79
N THR A 75 18.44 -25.48 -1.22
CA THR A 75 18.43 -24.18 -1.93
C THR A 75 17.30 -23.29 -1.40
N GLY A 76 17.22 -22.06 -1.92
CA GLY A 76 16.18 -21.08 -1.59
C GLY A 76 16.59 -20.10 -0.49
N SER A 77 15.80 -19.03 -0.36
CA SER A 77 16.06 -17.91 0.55
C SER A 77 16.08 -18.33 2.03
N ALA A 78 15.04 -19.02 2.51
CA ALA A 78 15.01 -19.62 3.84
C ALA A 78 15.93 -20.86 3.94
N GLY A 79 16.25 -21.49 2.81
CA GLY A 79 17.16 -22.62 2.71
C GLY A 79 18.56 -22.33 3.21
N ARG A 80 19.09 -21.11 3.00
CA ARG A 80 20.40 -20.70 3.53
C ARG A 80 20.45 -20.76 5.06
N LEU A 81 19.41 -20.30 5.73
CA LEU A 81 19.30 -20.35 7.19
C LEU A 81 19.24 -21.81 7.66
N ILE A 82 18.40 -22.63 7.04
CA ILE A 82 18.28 -24.06 7.38
C ILE A 82 19.60 -24.80 7.15
N ALA A 83 20.28 -24.55 6.03
CA ALA A 83 21.57 -25.14 5.71
C ALA A 83 22.64 -24.77 6.74
N SER A 84 22.71 -23.49 7.13
CA SER A 84 23.61 -23.00 8.18
C SER A 84 23.35 -23.69 9.52
N LEU A 85 22.09 -23.88 9.91
CA LEU A 85 21.74 -24.57 11.16
C LEU A 85 22.12 -26.06 11.12
N LEU A 86 21.96 -26.72 9.97
CA LEU A 86 22.34 -28.12 9.81
C LEU A 86 23.87 -28.30 9.69
N GLY A 87 24.60 -27.25 9.31
CA GLY A 87 26.03 -27.29 9.03
C GLY A 87 26.35 -27.89 7.67
N ILE A 88 25.48 -27.65 6.68
CA ILE A 88 25.67 -28.09 5.30
C ILE A 88 25.82 -26.89 4.36
N GLU A 89 26.50 -27.08 3.24
CA GLU A 89 26.67 -26.08 2.20
C GLU A 89 25.42 -25.99 1.31
N PRO A 90 24.75 -24.83 1.23
CA PRO A 90 23.59 -24.64 0.36
C PRO A 90 24.00 -24.50 -1.10
N VAL A 91 23.19 -25.03 -2.01
CA VAL A 91 23.32 -24.80 -3.45
C VAL A 91 22.72 -23.44 -3.78
N ASN A 92 23.42 -22.63 -4.58
CA ASN A 92 22.88 -21.37 -5.08
C ASN A 92 21.64 -21.63 -5.96
N GLU A 93 20.56 -20.89 -5.72
CA GLU A 93 19.27 -21.10 -6.40
C GLU A 93 19.33 -20.91 -7.92
N ILE A 94 20.06 -19.90 -8.40
CA ILE A 94 20.24 -19.65 -9.83
C ILE A 94 20.98 -20.82 -10.48
N VAL A 95 22.00 -21.33 -9.78
CA VAL A 95 22.75 -22.51 -10.23
C VAL A 95 21.86 -23.74 -10.24
N ALA A 96 21.08 -23.98 -9.18
CA ALA A 96 20.15 -25.10 -9.11
C ALA A 96 19.13 -25.06 -10.26
N LEU A 97 18.45 -23.93 -10.49
CA LEU A 97 17.50 -23.76 -11.58
C LEU A 97 18.15 -23.96 -12.96
N SER A 98 19.36 -23.41 -13.17
CA SER A 98 20.10 -23.60 -14.42
C SER A 98 20.42 -25.08 -14.63
N TYR A 99 20.86 -25.78 -13.59
CA TYR A 99 21.29 -27.18 -13.66
C TYR A 99 20.12 -28.14 -13.92
N SER A 100 18.96 -27.93 -13.28
CA SER A 100 17.77 -28.75 -13.56
C SER A 100 17.27 -28.55 -14.98
N ASN A 101 17.32 -27.33 -15.51
CA ASN A 101 16.97 -27.07 -16.92
C ASN A 101 17.99 -27.68 -17.88
N GLN A 102 19.28 -27.52 -17.65
CA GLN A 102 20.34 -28.12 -18.46
C GLN A 102 20.17 -29.65 -18.56
N ARG A 103 19.80 -30.30 -17.45
CA ARG A 103 19.68 -31.76 -17.40
C ARG A 103 18.36 -32.30 -17.95
N LEU A 104 17.24 -31.65 -17.64
CA LEU A 104 15.90 -32.13 -17.98
C LEU A 104 15.34 -31.54 -19.28
N PHE A 105 15.71 -30.30 -19.59
CA PHE A 105 15.19 -29.52 -20.72
C PHE A 105 16.32 -28.76 -21.45
N PRO A 106 17.31 -29.45 -22.03
CA PRO A 106 18.51 -28.83 -22.62
C PRO A 106 18.25 -27.90 -23.81
N HIS A 107 17.02 -27.86 -24.33
CA HIS A 107 16.58 -26.99 -25.41
C HIS A 107 16.13 -25.60 -24.94
N ILE A 108 15.96 -25.38 -23.63
CA ILE A 108 15.54 -24.10 -23.05
C ILE A 108 16.71 -23.12 -23.05
N ASN A 109 16.47 -21.89 -23.52
CA ASN A 109 17.48 -20.83 -23.58
C ASN A 109 17.26 -19.73 -22.53
N THR A 110 16.04 -19.59 -22.03
CA THR A 110 15.69 -18.59 -21.02
C THR A 110 14.76 -19.19 -19.97
N ILE A 111 15.03 -18.95 -18.69
CA ILE A 111 14.16 -19.32 -17.58
C ILE A 111 13.61 -18.04 -16.96
N ILE A 112 12.29 -17.98 -16.85
CA ILE A 112 11.57 -17.06 -15.98
C ILE A 112 11.16 -17.89 -14.76
N GLU A 113 11.59 -17.51 -13.57
CA GLU A 113 11.13 -18.11 -12.32
C GLU A 113 10.39 -17.05 -11.52
N MET A 114 9.22 -17.40 -10.98
CA MET A 114 8.44 -16.47 -10.16
C MET A 114 7.91 -17.20 -8.92
N GLY A 115 8.47 -16.81 -7.79
CA GLY A 115 8.15 -17.31 -6.46
C GLY A 115 7.16 -16.42 -5.72
N GLY A 116 7.14 -16.59 -4.40
CA GLY A 116 6.24 -15.85 -3.51
C GLY A 116 6.65 -14.39 -3.29
N GLU A 117 7.94 -14.09 -3.22
CA GLU A 117 8.47 -12.73 -2.92
C GLU A 117 9.59 -12.29 -3.88
N ASP A 118 10.09 -13.20 -4.72
CA ASP A 118 11.09 -12.91 -5.74
C ASP A 118 10.73 -13.51 -7.09
N SER A 119 11.38 -12.96 -8.11
CA SER A 119 11.22 -13.27 -9.52
C SER A 119 12.58 -13.17 -10.18
N LYS A 120 12.91 -14.13 -11.05
CA LYS A 120 14.24 -14.30 -11.64
C LYS A 120 14.12 -14.45 -13.14
N LEU A 121 15.09 -13.86 -13.84
CA LEU A 121 15.39 -14.11 -15.24
C LEU A 121 16.75 -14.76 -15.31
N ILE A 122 16.85 -15.89 -16.00
CA ILE A 122 18.09 -16.60 -16.25
C ILE A 122 18.22 -16.83 -17.75
N ILE A 123 19.33 -16.42 -18.34
CA ILE A 123 19.66 -16.67 -19.74
C ILE A 123 20.76 -17.72 -19.76
N LEU A 124 20.53 -18.81 -20.50
CA LEU A 124 21.47 -19.91 -20.64
C LEU A 124 22.27 -19.76 -21.95
N ASP A 125 23.49 -20.29 -21.97
CA ASP A 125 24.27 -20.39 -23.18
C ASP A 125 23.75 -21.52 -24.09
N LYS A 126 23.67 -21.23 -25.39
CA LYS A 126 23.25 -22.18 -26.44
C LYS A 126 24.20 -23.37 -26.55
N LYS A 127 25.46 -23.23 -26.12
CA LYS A 127 26.48 -24.28 -26.14
C LYS A 127 26.73 -24.81 -24.74
N GLY A 128 25.84 -25.68 -24.28
CA GLY A 128 26.04 -26.46 -23.05
C GLY A 128 25.15 -26.08 -21.88
N GLY A 129 24.21 -25.13 -22.02
CA GLY A 129 23.21 -24.83 -20.99
C GLY A 129 23.78 -24.21 -19.70
N SER A 130 25.01 -23.68 -19.76
CA SER A 130 25.63 -22.95 -18.67
C SER A 130 24.98 -21.58 -18.48
N LEU A 131 25.07 -21.02 -17.28
CA LEU A 131 24.56 -19.69 -16.96
C LEU A 131 25.31 -18.61 -17.75
N LYS A 132 24.59 -17.84 -18.58
CA LYS A 132 25.16 -16.72 -19.35
C LYS A 132 24.92 -15.37 -18.69
N ASP A 133 23.68 -15.11 -18.27
CA ASP A 133 23.28 -13.86 -17.62
C ASP A 133 22.10 -14.13 -16.70
N PHE A 134 21.91 -13.29 -15.67
CA PHE A 134 20.75 -13.35 -14.81
C PHE A 134 20.35 -11.98 -14.26
N SER A 135 19.10 -11.88 -13.84
CA SER A 135 18.54 -10.70 -13.18
C SER A 135 17.46 -11.15 -12.19
N MET A 136 17.34 -10.45 -11.08
CA MET A 136 16.32 -10.72 -10.06
C MET A 136 15.87 -9.40 -9.44
N ASN A 137 14.63 -9.33 -8.95
CA ASN A 137 14.16 -8.16 -8.22
C ASN A 137 14.85 -8.04 -6.86
N SER A 138 15.27 -6.84 -6.46
CA SER A 138 15.72 -6.60 -5.09
C SER A 138 14.54 -6.21 -4.20
N VAL A 139 14.20 -7.08 -3.24
CA VAL A 139 13.46 -6.76 -2.01
C VAL A 139 12.03 -6.19 -2.20
N CYS A 140 11.44 -6.21 -3.39
CA CYS A 140 10.07 -5.75 -3.60
C CYS A 140 9.19 -6.91 -4.05
N ALA A 141 8.25 -7.34 -3.19
CA ALA A 141 7.26 -8.38 -3.51
C ALA A 141 6.27 -7.93 -4.60
N ALA A 142 6.31 -6.67 -5.03
CA ALA A 142 5.52 -6.20 -6.15
C ALA A 142 5.96 -6.90 -7.45
N GLY A 143 5.02 -7.59 -8.10
CA GLY A 143 5.31 -8.37 -9.30
C GLY A 143 5.70 -9.84 -9.03
N THR A 144 5.23 -10.41 -7.92
CA THR A 144 5.48 -11.80 -7.49
C THR A 144 4.17 -12.50 -7.09
N GLY A 145 4.22 -13.75 -6.65
CA GLY A 145 3.05 -14.50 -6.19
C GLY A 145 2.30 -13.84 -5.03
N SER A 146 3.01 -13.26 -4.05
CA SER A 146 2.38 -12.59 -2.90
C SER A 146 1.48 -11.42 -3.33
N PHE A 147 1.85 -10.69 -4.40
CA PHE A 147 0.99 -9.64 -4.94
C PHE A 147 -0.35 -10.19 -5.44
N LEU A 148 -0.33 -11.34 -6.14
CA LEU A 148 -1.53 -11.99 -6.65
C LEU A 148 -2.39 -12.56 -5.52
N ASP A 149 -1.77 -13.22 -4.53
CA ASP A 149 -2.44 -13.72 -3.32
C ASP A 149 -3.20 -12.60 -2.61
N GLN A 150 -2.53 -11.46 -2.38
CA GLN A 150 -3.14 -10.29 -1.74
C GLN A 150 -4.33 -9.74 -2.54
N GLN A 151 -4.26 -9.75 -3.87
CA GLN A 151 -5.36 -9.26 -4.70
C GLN A 151 -6.54 -10.24 -4.74
N ALA A 152 -6.27 -11.55 -4.75
CA ALA A 152 -7.29 -12.59 -4.68
C ALA A 152 -8.06 -12.52 -3.36
N GLU A 153 -7.35 -12.39 -2.23
CA GLU A 153 -7.95 -12.22 -0.91
C GLU A 153 -8.88 -10.99 -0.85
N ARG A 154 -8.45 -9.86 -1.43
CA ARG A 154 -9.25 -8.63 -1.51
C ARG A 154 -10.52 -8.79 -2.35
N LEU A 155 -10.45 -9.59 -3.41
CA LEU A 155 -11.61 -9.97 -4.22
C LEU A 155 -12.46 -11.07 -3.57
N LYS A 156 -12.02 -11.62 -2.43
CA LYS A 156 -12.65 -12.74 -1.71
C LYS A 156 -12.80 -13.98 -2.60
N ILE A 157 -11.80 -14.24 -3.43
CA ILE A 157 -11.72 -15.43 -4.28
C ILE A 157 -10.45 -16.21 -3.94
N SER A 158 -10.48 -17.52 -4.16
CA SER A 158 -9.28 -18.35 -4.07
C SER A 158 -8.29 -18.03 -5.19
N ILE A 159 -7.01 -18.35 -4.99
CA ILE A 159 -5.99 -18.16 -6.03
C ILE A 159 -6.26 -19.10 -7.23
N GLU A 160 -6.88 -20.25 -6.99
CA GLU A 160 -7.30 -21.19 -8.02
C GLU A 160 -8.42 -20.59 -8.89
N GLU A 161 -9.45 -20.00 -8.28
CA GLU A 161 -10.51 -19.28 -9.01
C GLU A 161 -9.95 -18.06 -9.76
N PHE A 162 -9.03 -17.32 -9.15
CA PHE A 162 -8.32 -16.21 -9.77
C PHE A 162 -7.66 -16.64 -11.09
N CYS A 163 -6.99 -17.80 -11.09
CA CYS A 163 -6.33 -18.34 -12.28
C CYS A 163 -7.33 -18.62 -13.41
N GLU A 164 -8.46 -19.24 -13.10
CA GLU A 164 -9.47 -19.61 -14.10
C GLU A 164 -10.24 -18.38 -14.63
N LEU A 165 -10.47 -17.36 -13.80
CA LEU A 165 -11.08 -16.09 -14.22
C LEU A 165 -10.18 -15.29 -15.16
N ALA A 166 -8.87 -15.24 -14.90
CA ALA A 166 -7.92 -14.45 -15.69
C ALA A 166 -7.89 -14.87 -17.18
N VAL A 167 -8.15 -16.15 -17.47
CA VAL A 167 -8.13 -16.67 -18.84
C VAL A 167 -9.43 -16.32 -19.60
N LYS A 168 -10.54 -16.08 -18.91
CA LYS A 168 -11.85 -15.78 -19.52
C LYS A 168 -11.94 -14.37 -20.09
N SER A 169 -11.16 -13.43 -19.56
CA SER A 169 -11.19 -12.03 -20.00
C SER A 169 -10.77 -11.87 -21.46
N SER A 170 -11.57 -11.19 -22.27
CA SER A 170 -11.19 -10.75 -23.62
C SER A 170 -10.51 -9.38 -23.62
N LYS A 171 -10.75 -8.57 -22.58
CA LYS A 171 -10.26 -7.19 -22.47
C LYS A 171 -9.69 -6.91 -21.07
N PRO A 172 -8.44 -7.34 -20.78
CA PRO A 172 -7.82 -7.11 -19.48
C PRO A 172 -7.79 -5.63 -19.09
N SER A 173 -8.19 -5.32 -17.86
CA SER A 173 -8.20 -3.95 -17.34
C SER A 173 -6.79 -3.40 -17.12
N ARG A 174 -6.62 -2.08 -17.22
CA ARG A 174 -5.32 -1.45 -16.95
C ARG A 174 -5.19 -1.16 -15.46
N ILE A 175 -4.36 -1.94 -14.79
CA ILE A 175 -4.08 -1.81 -13.35
C ILE A 175 -2.58 -1.58 -13.12
N ALA A 176 -2.25 -0.78 -12.10
CA ALA A 176 -0.88 -0.59 -11.62
C ALA A 176 -0.32 -1.89 -11.00
N GLY A 177 0.83 -2.36 -11.48
CA GLY A 177 1.45 -3.63 -11.03
C GLY A 177 2.65 -3.49 -10.10
N ARG A 178 3.05 -2.25 -9.78
CA ARG A 178 4.27 -1.95 -9.01
C ARG A 178 4.05 -1.88 -7.50
N CYS A 179 2.81 -1.79 -7.04
CA CYS A 179 2.50 -1.74 -5.61
C CYS A 179 1.10 -2.29 -5.35
N SER A 180 0.95 -3.12 -4.31
CA SER A 180 -0.34 -3.65 -3.88
C SER A 180 -1.30 -2.56 -3.41
N VAL A 181 -0.80 -1.41 -2.95
CA VAL A 181 -1.61 -0.25 -2.53
C VAL A 181 -2.27 0.42 -3.72
N PHE A 182 -1.50 0.72 -4.79
CA PHE A 182 -2.06 1.32 -6.00
C PHE A 182 -2.98 0.34 -6.73
N ALA A 183 -2.62 -0.94 -6.78
CA ALA A 183 -3.48 -1.98 -7.34
C ALA A 183 -4.83 -2.04 -6.62
N LYS A 184 -4.85 -1.94 -5.28
CA LYS A 184 -6.08 -1.86 -4.48
C LYS A 184 -6.95 -0.68 -4.89
N SER A 185 -6.39 0.52 -4.98
CA SER A 185 -7.15 1.71 -5.39
C SER A 185 -7.74 1.55 -6.79
N ASP A 186 -6.96 1.06 -7.75
CA ASP A 186 -7.43 0.79 -9.12
C ASP A 186 -8.54 -0.28 -9.12
N MET A 187 -8.38 -1.38 -8.37
CA MET A 187 -9.37 -2.45 -8.27
C MET A 187 -10.69 -1.96 -7.66
N ILE A 188 -10.63 -1.22 -6.55
CA ILE A 188 -11.81 -0.66 -5.88
C ILE A 188 -12.59 0.23 -6.86
N HIS A 189 -11.87 1.06 -7.60
CA HIS A 189 -12.46 1.92 -8.62
C HIS A 189 -13.10 1.11 -9.76
N LEU A 190 -12.40 0.11 -10.30
CA LEU A 190 -12.93 -0.77 -11.35
C LEU A 190 -14.19 -1.53 -10.87
N GLN A 191 -14.22 -1.97 -9.62
CA GLN A 191 -15.40 -2.60 -9.00
C GLN A 191 -16.58 -1.62 -8.88
N GLN A 192 -16.33 -0.34 -8.57
CA GLN A 192 -17.38 0.68 -8.45
C GLN A 192 -18.07 0.99 -9.77
N ILE A 193 -17.33 0.95 -10.88
CA ILE A 193 -17.90 1.10 -12.22
C ILE A 193 -18.40 -0.24 -12.80
N ALA A 194 -18.53 -1.27 -11.96
CA ALA A 194 -19.02 -2.61 -12.31
C ALA A 194 -18.21 -3.32 -13.41
N THR A 195 -16.89 -3.12 -13.44
CA THR A 195 -15.99 -3.87 -14.31
C THR A 195 -16.06 -5.36 -13.98
N PRO A 196 -16.18 -6.26 -14.98
CA PRO A 196 -16.17 -7.71 -14.75
C PRO A 196 -14.93 -8.17 -13.99
N VAL A 197 -15.10 -9.11 -13.06
CA VAL A 197 -14.02 -9.57 -12.17
C VAL A 197 -12.91 -10.24 -12.98
N GLU A 198 -13.27 -10.99 -14.03
CA GLU A 198 -12.33 -11.60 -14.97
C GLU A 198 -11.41 -10.57 -15.64
N ASP A 199 -11.92 -9.38 -15.99
CA ASP A 199 -11.14 -8.31 -16.61
C ASP A 199 -10.19 -7.65 -15.61
N ILE A 200 -10.62 -7.51 -14.35
CA ILE A 200 -9.77 -7.02 -13.25
C ILE A 200 -8.64 -8.02 -12.99
N VAL A 201 -8.98 -9.29 -12.83
CA VAL A 201 -8.04 -10.38 -12.53
C VAL A 201 -7.03 -10.58 -13.66
N ALA A 202 -7.48 -10.58 -14.92
CA ALA A 202 -6.55 -10.57 -16.06
C ALA A 202 -5.69 -9.31 -16.06
N GLY A 203 -6.27 -8.14 -15.78
CA GLY A 203 -5.55 -6.87 -15.67
C GLY A 203 -4.39 -6.91 -14.66
N LEU A 204 -4.59 -7.60 -13.53
CA LEU A 204 -3.57 -7.83 -12.50
C LEU A 204 -2.44 -8.74 -13.00
N CYS A 205 -2.75 -9.85 -13.69
CA CYS A 205 -1.72 -10.70 -14.31
C CYS A 205 -0.85 -9.92 -15.30
N PHE A 206 -1.49 -9.13 -16.18
CA PHE A 206 -0.77 -8.26 -17.11
C PHE A 206 0.02 -7.16 -16.39
N ALA A 207 -0.46 -6.68 -15.24
CA ALA A 207 0.26 -5.70 -14.44
C ALA A 207 1.55 -6.30 -13.85
N VAL A 208 1.51 -7.53 -13.35
CA VAL A 208 2.68 -8.28 -12.88
C VAL A 208 3.67 -8.54 -14.03
N ALA A 209 3.18 -9.01 -15.19
CA ALA A 209 4.03 -9.24 -16.36
C ALA A 209 4.72 -7.95 -16.87
N ARG A 210 3.98 -6.82 -16.91
CA ARG A 210 4.56 -5.49 -17.22
C ARG A 210 5.66 -5.11 -16.22
N ASN A 211 5.43 -5.35 -14.94
CA ASN A 211 6.41 -5.08 -13.90
C ASN A 211 7.67 -5.94 -14.10
N PHE A 212 7.53 -7.24 -14.39
CA PHE A 212 8.65 -8.12 -14.71
C PHE A 212 9.46 -7.59 -15.90
N LYS A 213 8.78 -7.15 -16.97
CA LYS A 213 9.42 -6.55 -18.15
C LYS A 213 10.25 -5.30 -17.80
N GLY A 214 9.73 -4.41 -16.96
CA GLY A 214 10.45 -3.18 -16.59
C GLY A 214 11.56 -3.41 -15.56
N SER A 215 11.29 -4.19 -14.52
CA SER A 215 12.17 -4.30 -13.35
C SER A 215 13.19 -5.42 -13.41
N ILE A 216 12.91 -6.53 -14.10
CA ILE A 216 13.77 -7.71 -14.11
C ILE A 216 14.41 -7.89 -15.47
N LEU A 217 13.62 -7.81 -16.55
CA LEU A 217 14.16 -7.92 -17.90
C LEU A 217 15.10 -6.74 -18.22
N LYS A 218 14.77 -5.52 -17.79
CA LYS A 218 15.59 -4.29 -17.94
C LYS A 218 16.18 -4.14 -19.35
N GLY A 219 15.33 -4.30 -20.37
CA GLY A 219 15.71 -4.17 -21.78
C GLY A 219 16.46 -5.37 -22.39
N ARG A 220 16.78 -6.42 -21.63
CA ARG A 220 17.33 -7.67 -22.17
C ARG A 220 16.32 -8.34 -23.10
N LYS A 221 16.80 -9.10 -24.08
CA LYS A 221 15.96 -9.90 -24.97
C LYS A 221 15.75 -11.29 -24.37
N LEU A 222 14.50 -11.74 -24.31
CA LEU A 222 14.20 -13.15 -24.06
C LEU A 222 14.64 -13.97 -25.27
N ILE A 223 15.33 -15.08 -25.03
CA ILE A 223 15.79 -16.00 -26.08
C ILE A 223 14.90 -17.24 -26.01
N PRO A 224 14.00 -17.46 -26.98
CA PRO A 224 13.19 -18.67 -27.02
C PRO A 224 14.04 -19.93 -27.28
N PRO A 225 13.60 -21.12 -26.85
CA PRO A 225 12.41 -21.38 -26.03
C PRO A 225 12.55 -20.86 -24.59
N VAL A 226 11.48 -20.26 -24.07
CA VAL A 226 11.41 -19.71 -22.70
C VAL A 226 10.69 -20.70 -21.79
N SER A 227 11.28 -21.05 -20.66
CA SER A 227 10.61 -21.81 -19.60
C SER A 227 10.10 -20.92 -18.49
N PHE A 228 8.86 -21.13 -18.03
CA PHE A 228 8.29 -20.46 -16.87
C PHE A 228 8.12 -21.43 -15.69
N GLN A 229 8.70 -21.08 -14.55
CA GLN A 229 8.89 -21.95 -13.38
C GLN A 229 8.55 -21.20 -12.07
N GLY A 230 8.51 -21.92 -10.95
CA GLY A 230 8.10 -21.37 -9.65
C GLY A 230 6.60 -21.50 -9.40
N GLY A 231 6.15 -21.12 -8.21
CA GLY A 231 4.75 -21.33 -7.79
C GLY A 231 3.74 -20.59 -8.68
N VAL A 232 4.11 -19.42 -9.22
CA VAL A 232 3.23 -18.63 -10.08
C VAL A 232 3.07 -19.23 -11.47
N ALA A 233 3.93 -20.17 -11.88
CA ALA A 233 3.78 -20.87 -13.16
C ALA A 233 2.50 -21.72 -13.26
N ALA A 234 1.88 -22.05 -12.11
CA ALA A 234 0.55 -22.66 -12.07
C ALA A 234 -0.58 -21.72 -12.56
N ASN A 235 -0.35 -20.40 -12.52
CA ASN A 235 -1.34 -19.41 -12.92
C ASN A 235 -1.38 -19.25 -14.44
N LYS A 236 -2.39 -19.85 -15.07
CA LYS A 236 -2.60 -19.78 -16.53
C LYS A 236 -2.79 -18.35 -17.04
N GLY A 237 -3.35 -17.45 -16.23
CA GLY A 237 -3.45 -16.03 -16.55
C GLY A 237 -2.09 -15.35 -16.66
N MET A 238 -1.13 -15.72 -15.81
CA MET A 238 0.26 -15.24 -15.90
C MET A 238 0.99 -15.82 -17.10
N VAL A 239 0.78 -17.11 -17.41
CA VAL A 239 1.32 -17.72 -18.65
C VAL A 239 0.83 -16.95 -19.87
N ARG A 240 -0.49 -16.69 -19.96
CA ARG A 240 -1.09 -15.88 -21.02
C ARG A 240 -0.49 -14.47 -21.08
N ALA A 241 -0.39 -13.79 -19.93
CA ALA A 241 0.15 -12.45 -19.86
C ALA A 241 1.60 -12.38 -20.38
N PHE A 242 2.44 -13.37 -20.06
CA PHE A 242 3.79 -13.44 -20.60
C PHE A 242 3.83 -13.73 -22.10
N LYS A 243 2.99 -14.65 -22.60
CA LYS A 243 2.88 -14.92 -24.04
C LYS A 243 2.54 -13.64 -24.82
N GLU A 244 1.48 -12.95 -24.42
CA GLU A 244 0.98 -11.77 -25.11
C GLU A 244 1.91 -10.56 -24.95
N LEU A 245 2.44 -10.30 -23.75
CA LEU A 245 3.25 -9.12 -23.50
C LEU A 245 4.65 -9.19 -24.15
N PHE A 246 5.22 -10.39 -24.25
CA PHE A 246 6.53 -10.62 -24.85
C PHE A 246 6.46 -11.09 -26.31
N ASN A 247 5.27 -11.20 -26.89
CA ASN A 247 5.05 -11.72 -28.25
C ASN A 247 5.73 -13.08 -28.46
N LEU A 248 5.56 -14.00 -27.49
CA LEU A 248 6.13 -15.35 -27.56
C LEU A 248 5.10 -16.31 -28.16
N GLU A 249 5.54 -17.15 -29.10
CA GLU A 249 4.71 -18.24 -29.64
C GLU A 249 4.28 -19.21 -28.53
N ASP A 250 5.24 -19.61 -27.69
CA ASP A 250 4.98 -20.46 -26.54
C ASP A 250 5.81 -20.09 -25.30
N VAL A 251 5.28 -20.45 -24.13
CA VAL A 251 5.94 -20.36 -22.82
C VAL A 251 5.88 -21.74 -22.19
N PHE A 252 7.03 -22.42 -22.12
CA PHE A 252 7.13 -23.79 -21.67
C PHE A 252 7.03 -23.88 -20.14
N VAL A 253 5.96 -24.47 -19.61
CA VAL A 253 5.81 -24.75 -18.18
C VAL A 253 6.14 -26.22 -17.91
N PRO A 254 7.26 -26.54 -17.24
CA PRO A 254 7.60 -27.93 -16.90
C PRO A 254 6.53 -28.56 -16.02
N ARG A 255 6.29 -29.87 -16.12
CA ARG A 255 5.38 -30.59 -15.19
C ARG A 255 5.78 -30.40 -13.72
N ASP A 256 7.08 -30.26 -13.48
CA ASP A 256 7.67 -30.11 -12.16
C ASP A 256 8.03 -28.64 -11.84
N PHE A 257 7.32 -27.67 -12.45
CA PHE A 257 7.60 -26.23 -12.35
C PHE A 257 7.89 -25.73 -10.92
N GLN A 258 7.22 -26.29 -9.91
CA GLN A 258 7.37 -25.92 -8.50
C GLN A 258 8.57 -26.57 -7.79
N PHE A 259 9.16 -27.61 -8.38
CA PHE A 259 10.23 -28.42 -7.80
C PHE A 259 11.60 -28.21 -8.47
N MET A 260 11.67 -27.43 -9.55
CA MET A 260 12.89 -27.27 -10.37
C MET A 260 14.12 -26.84 -9.56
N GLY A 261 13.96 -25.99 -8.53
CA GLY A 261 15.04 -25.61 -7.62
C GLY A 261 15.54 -26.79 -6.76
N ALA A 262 14.62 -27.51 -6.11
CA ALA A 262 14.98 -28.66 -5.27
C ALA A 262 15.61 -29.81 -6.08
N ILE A 263 15.10 -30.05 -7.30
CA ILE A 263 15.67 -31.02 -8.24
C ILE A 263 17.07 -30.59 -8.66
N GLY A 264 17.23 -29.32 -9.03
CA GLY A 264 18.52 -28.75 -9.43
C GLY A 264 19.60 -28.87 -8.36
N ALA A 265 19.23 -28.63 -7.09
CA ALA A 265 20.15 -28.76 -5.96
C ALA A 265 20.69 -30.18 -5.81
N VAL A 266 19.82 -31.20 -5.94
CA VAL A 266 20.21 -32.61 -5.89
C VAL A 266 21.12 -32.97 -7.05
N LEU A 267 20.71 -32.64 -8.28
CA LEU A 267 21.45 -33.01 -9.48
C LEU A 267 22.84 -32.36 -9.51
N LYS A 268 22.95 -31.09 -9.09
CA LYS A 268 24.24 -30.38 -8.97
C LYS A 268 25.17 -31.08 -7.98
N ASN A 269 24.71 -31.29 -6.75
CA ASN A 269 25.57 -31.89 -5.72
C ASN A 269 25.95 -33.33 -6.08
N LYS A 270 25.03 -34.10 -6.66
CA LYS A 270 25.34 -35.46 -7.13
C LYS A 270 26.39 -35.46 -8.23
N HIS A 271 26.30 -34.54 -9.20
CA HIS A 271 27.29 -34.40 -10.26
C HIS A 271 28.68 -34.04 -9.73
N GLU A 272 28.76 -33.22 -8.69
CA GLU A 272 30.01 -32.84 -8.04
C GLU A 272 30.50 -33.87 -6.99
N GLY A 273 29.77 -34.97 -6.79
CA GLY A 273 30.11 -35.97 -5.77
C GLY A 273 29.95 -35.48 -4.34
N ILE A 274 29.20 -34.40 -4.12
CA ILE A 274 28.96 -33.80 -2.81
C ILE A 274 27.88 -34.61 -2.07
N ILE A 275 28.29 -35.20 -0.94
CA ILE A 275 27.40 -35.95 -0.04
C ILE A 275 27.36 -35.22 1.31
N GLN A 276 26.18 -34.78 1.72
CA GLN A 276 26.00 -34.02 2.95
C GLN A 276 24.97 -34.69 3.85
N ASN A 277 25.41 -35.12 5.03
CA ASN A 277 24.52 -35.64 6.07
C ASN A 277 24.08 -34.48 6.96
N ALA A 278 22.85 -34.55 7.47
CA ALA A 278 22.28 -33.52 8.32
C ALA A 278 21.77 -34.12 9.63
N ASP A 279 22.10 -33.45 10.75
CA ASP A 279 21.54 -33.77 12.07
C ASP A 279 20.29 -32.92 12.31
N LEU A 280 19.13 -33.55 12.21
CA LEU A 280 17.84 -32.88 12.39
C LEU A 280 17.64 -32.34 13.82
N LYS A 281 18.39 -32.88 14.80
CA LYS A 281 18.35 -32.38 16.19
C LYS A 281 18.77 -30.91 16.26
N LYS A 282 19.67 -30.45 15.39
CA LYS A 282 20.07 -29.03 15.34
C LYS A 282 18.90 -28.09 15.02
N LEU A 283 17.94 -28.53 14.20
CA LEU A 283 16.73 -27.75 13.94
C LEU A 283 15.77 -27.78 15.13
N GLU A 284 15.66 -28.92 15.83
CA GLU A 284 14.88 -29.05 17.08
C GLU A 284 15.45 -28.15 18.18
N ASP A 285 16.76 -28.19 18.38
CA ASP A 285 17.49 -27.39 19.34
C ASP A 285 17.32 -25.89 19.02
N PHE A 286 17.41 -25.50 17.75
CA PHE A 286 17.14 -24.10 17.36
C PHE A 286 15.70 -23.66 17.65
N LEU A 287 14.71 -24.52 17.37
CA LEU A 287 13.30 -24.22 17.64
C LEU A 287 12.97 -24.15 19.14
N SER A 288 13.74 -24.85 19.97
CA SER A 288 13.57 -24.88 21.43
C SER A 288 14.46 -23.87 22.17
N SER A 289 15.50 -23.33 21.53
CA SER A 289 16.39 -22.33 22.12
C SER A 289 15.72 -20.97 22.33
N GLU A 290 16.02 -20.31 23.46
CA GLU A 290 15.76 -18.89 23.62
C GLU A 290 16.65 -18.12 22.65
N LYS A 291 16.04 -17.31 21.80
CA LYS A 291 16.78 -16.64 20.72
C LYS A 291 17.48 -15.40 21.27
N PRO A 292 18.77 -15.19 20.94
CA PRO A 292 19.42 -13.92 21.22
C PRO A 292 18.71 -12.86 20.37
N VAL A 293 17.96 -12.02 21.04
CA VAL A 293 17.26 -10.94 20.37
C VAL A 293 18.29 -9.84 20.12
N GLU A 294 18.45 -9.43 18.86
CA GLU A 294 19.18 -8.19 18.53
C GLU A 294 18.66 -7.05 19.41
N ALA A 295 19.50 -6.09 19.77
CA ALA A 295 19.06 -4.95 20.58
C ALA A 295 17.90 -4.21 19.87
N GLY A 296 16.68 -4.41 20.35
CA GLY A 296 15.46 -3.88 19.75
C GLY A 296 15.22 -2.43 20.16
N HIS A 297 13.96 -2.01 20.10
CA HIS A 297 13.51 -0.78 20.75
C HIS A 297 13.21 -1.03 22.23
N THR A 298 13.04 0.05 22.99
CA THR A 298 12.56 -0.04 24.37
C THR A 298 11.16 -0.67 24.39
N PRO A 299 10.85 -1.58 25.33
CA PRO A 299 9.50 -2.12 25.50
C PRO A 299 8.44 -1.02 25.63
N LEU A 300 7.26 -1.27 25.04
CA LEU A 300 6.14 -0.36 25.13
C LEU A 300 5.46 -0.52 26.48
N ASN A 301 5.33 0.57 27.22
CA ASN A 301 4.50 0.60 28.42
C ASN A 301 3.06 0.90 28.02
N GLU A 302 2.09 0.25 28.65
CA GLU A 302 0.69 0.66 28.47
C GLU A 302 0.55 2.11 28.95
N PRO A 303 -0.02 3.03 28.14
CA PRO A 303 -0.22 4.40 28.55
C PRO A 303 -1.05 4.42 29.85
N ASN A 304 -0.54 5.10 30.88
CA ASN A 304 -1.34 5.38 32.08
C ASN A 304 -2.67 5.96 31.61
N GLN A 305 -3.79 5.39 32.10
CA GLN A 305 -5.19 5.69 31.71
C GLN A 305 -5.32 7.02 30.97
N ILE A 306 -5.78 6.98 29.71
CA ILE A 306 -6.13 8.14 28.87
C ILE A 306 -6.52 9.27 29.80
N SER A 307 -5.60 10.21 30.01
CA SER A 307 -5.74 11.13 31.12
C SER A 307 -7.09 11.81 30.96
N ASP A 308 -7.95 11.65 31.97
CA ASP A 308 -9.13 12.47 32.19
C ASP A 308 -8.64 13.92 32.18
N ILE A 309 -8.48 14.52 31.00
CA ILE A 309 -8.38 15.96 30.87
C ILE A 309 -9.63 16.42 31.58
N LYS A 310 -9.51 17.21 32.65
CA LYS A 310 -10.65 17.94 33.20
C LYS A 310 -11.16 18.82 32.05
N HIS A 311 -12.12 18.30 31.29
CA HIS A 311 -12.61 18.98 30.11
C HIS A 311 -13.17 20.32 30.59
N GLN A 312 -12.57 21.43 30.17
CA GLN A 312 -13.11 22.76 30.46
C GLN A 312 -14.37 23.08 29.63
N VAL A 313 -14.86 22.09 28.88
CA VAL A 313 -16.17 22.06 28.24
C VAL A 313 -16.76 20.70 28.59
N GLU A 314 -17.96 20.63 29.15
CA GLU A 314 -18.72 19.39 29.40
C GLU A 314 -18.97 18.62 28.08
N ILE A 315 -17.93 18.02 27.48
CA ILE A 315 -18.06 16.98 26.47
C ILE A 315 -18.33 15.72 27.30
N THR A 316 -19.61 15.58 27.66
CA THR A 316 -20.11 14.68 28.70
C THR A 316 -19.61 13.25 28.53
N LYS A 317 -18.95 12.74 29.58
CA LYS A 317 -18.95 11.33 29.96
C LYS A 317 -20.39 10.83 29.86
N GLU A 318 -20.63 9.86 28.99
CA GLU A 318 -21.90 9.15 28.81
C GLU A 318 -23.14 10.05 28.69
N ILE A 319 -23.50 10.42 27.45
CA ILE A 319 -24.88 10.80 27.15
C ILE A 319 -25.73 9.53 27.21
N ASN A 320 -26.09 9.13 28.43
CA ASN A 320 -27.33 8.40 28.65
C ASN A 320 -28.46 9.31 28.17
N PHE A 321 -29.00 9.00 27.00
CA PHE A 321 -30.21 9.62 26.46
C PHE A 321 -31.38 9.37 27.42
N ASN A 322 -31.51 10.23 28.42
CA ASN A 322 -32.76 10.41 29.13
C ASN A 322 -33.26 11.83 28.84
N ILE A 323 -33.62 12.05 27.57
CA ILE A 323 -34.41 13.23 27.16
C ILE A 323 -35.70 13.32 27.99
N ASN A 324 -36.15 12.22 28.59
CA ASN A 324 -37.31 12.18 29.50
C ASN A 324 -37.08 12.84 30.87
N ALA A 325 -35.83 13.00 31.37
CA ALA A 325 -35.61 13.50 32.72
C ALA A 325 -35.72 15.04 32.84
N ASN A 326 -35.59 15.76 31.72
CA ASN A 326 -35.82 17.22 31.65
C ASN A 326 -36.99 17.61 30.73
N ALA A 327 -37.74 16.63 30.21
CA ALA A 327 -38.98 16.87 29.45
C ALA A 327 -40.12 17.48 30.29
N SER A 328 -39.95 17.59 31.62
CA SER A 328 -40.89 18.30 32.50
C SER A 328 -40.71 19.81 32.51
N ARG A 329 -39.71 20.36 31.81
CA ARG A 329 -39.53 21.81 31.64
C ARG A 329 -38.92 22.13 30.29
N LEU A 330 -39.70 22.07 29.21
CA LEU A 330 -39.52 22.89 28.01
C LEU A 330 -40.73 22.67 27.08
N ASN A 331 -41.58 23.69 26.99
CA ASN A 331 -42.57 23.82 25.95
C ASN A 331 -41.87 23.96 24.56
N ASP A 332 -42.32 23.17 23.59
CA ASP A 332 -42.53 23.57 22.18
C ASP A 332 -41.36 24.05 21.29
N SER A 333 -40.10 23.65 21.51
CA SER A 333 -39.04 23.96 20.52
C SER A 333 -38.00 22.86 20.29
N GLN A 334 -37.81 22.50 19.02
CA GLN A 334 -36.74 21.62 18.56
C GLN A 334 -35.36 22.20 18.95
N THR A 335 -34.43 21.35 19.40
CA THR A 335 -33.07 21.78 19.74
C THR A 335 -32.32 22.22 18.48
N LYS A 336 -31.81 23.46 18.46
CA LYS A 336 -30.96 23.95 17.36
C LYS A 336 -29.63 23.21 17.34
N ALA A 337 -29.31 22.60 16.20
CA ALA A 337 -28.12 21.78 16.03
C ALA A 337 -27.39 22.08 14.70
N TYR A 338 -26.15 21.63 14.59
CA TYR A 338 -25.28 21.81 13.43
C TYR A 338 -24.64 20.49 13.07
N LEU A 339 -24.54 20.20 11.77
CA LEU A 339 -24.02 18.93 11.26
C LEU A 339 -22.69 19.18 10.55
N GLY A 340 -21.68 18.42 10.94
CA GLY A 340 -20.41 18.32 10.22
C GLY A 340 -20.27 16.96 9.57
N ILE A 341 -19.79 16.94 8.34
CA ILE A 341 -19.53 15.71 7.58
C ILE A 341 -18.08 15.76 7.10
N ASP A 342 -17.28 14.78 7.50
CA ASP A 342 -15.90 14.60 7.05
C ASP A 342 -15.83 13.35 6.17
N ILE A 343 -15.54 13.54 4.88
CA ILE A 343 -15.63 12.51 3.86
C ILE A 343 -14.22 12.17 3.39
N GLY A 344 -13.62 11.18 4.03
CA GLY A 344 -12.35 10.59 3.62
C GLY A 344 -12.50 9.53 2.54
N SER A 345 -11.37 8.98 2.09
CA SER A 345 -11.33 7.87 1.14
C SER A 345 -11.67 6.52 1.79
N ILE A 346 -11.35 6.37 3.09
CA ILE A 346 -11.59 5.15 3.87
C ILE A 346 -12.83 5.27 4.75
N SER A 347 -13.00 6.39 5.44
CA SER A 347 -14.09 6.62 6.40
C SER A 347 -14.87 7.89 6.09
N THR A 348 -16.18 7.83 6.34
CA THR A 348 -17.12 8.94 6.31
C THR A 348 -17.63 9.16 7.72
N ASN A 349 -17.37 10.35 8.26
CA ASN A 349 -17.65 10.70 9.65
C ASN A 349 -18.72 11.78 9.70
N LEU A 350 -19.72 11.60 10.56
CA LEU A 350 -20.77 12.58 10.80
C LEU A 350 -20.78 12.95 12.27
N ALA A 351 -20.95 14.24 12.57
CA ALA A 351 -21.11 14.74 13.92
C ALA A 351 -22.22 15.80 13.97
N VAL A 352 -23.18 15.62 14.86
CA VAL A 352 -24.22 16.61 15.15
C VAL A 352 -23.91 17.24 16.49
N ILE A 353 -23.80 18.57 16.54
CA ILE A 353 -23.56 19.32 17.78
C ILE A 353 -24.71 20.29 18.05
N ASP A 354 -24.94 20.65 19.31
CA ASP A 354 -25.84 21.76 19.66
C ASP A 354 -25.14 23.13 19.58
N LYS A 355 -25.88 24.20 19.88
CA LYS A 355 -25.37 25.59 19.94
C LYS A 355 -24.25 25.82 20.98
N HIS A 356 -24.03 24.88 21.90
CA HIS A 356 -22.96 24.95 22.90
C HIS A 356 -21.74 24.12 22.48
N GLY A 357 -21.79 23.47 21.31
CA GLY A 357 -20.75 22.57 20.83
C GLY A 357 -20.77 21.19 21.47
N ARG A 358 -21.84 20.82 22.18
CA ARG A 358 -21.99 19.47 22.76
C ARG A 358 -22.38 18.49 21.66
N LEU A 359 -21.70 17.36 21.59
CA LEU A 359 -21.96 16.31 20.61
C LEU A 359 -23.27 15.59 20.95
N LEU A 360 -24.26 15.66 20.05
CA LEU A 360 -25.56 15.02 20.18
C LEU A 360 -25.61 13.62 19.56
N ALA A 361 -24.94 13.45 18.41
CA ALA A 361 -24.82 12.17 17.73
C ALA A 361 -23.55 12.15 16.88
N LYS A 362 -22.97 10.95 16.68
CA LYS A 362 -21.84 10.74 15.75
C LYS A 362 -21.98 9.44 14.98
N ARG A 363 -21.40 9.38 13.78
CA ARG A 363 -21.20 8.14 13.03
C ARG A 363 -19.79 8.09 12.47
N TYR A 364 -19.16 6.93 12.58
CA TYR A 364 -17.89 6.58 11.93
C TYR A 364 -18.18 5.40 11.01
N LEU A 365 -18.27 5.65 9.71
CA LEU A 365 -18.69 4.67 8.71
C LEU A 365 -17.58 4.42 7.71
N MET A 366 -17.47 3.21 7.19
CA MET A 366 -16.55 2.92 6.09
C MET A 366 -17.12 3.51 4.79
N THR A 367 -16.36 4.39 4.14
CA THR A 367 -16.74 4.96 2.84
C THR A 367 -16.85 3.86 1.79
N ALA A 368 -15.92 2.89 1.80
CA ALA A 368 -15.81 1.81 0.81
C ALA A 368 -15.88 2.34 -0.64
N GLY A 369 -15.36 3.56 -0.85
CA GLY A 369 -15.47 4.38 -2.04
C GLY A 369 -16.89 4.61 -2.60
N ARG A 370 -17.91 4.43 -1.77
CA ARG A 370 -19.30 4.85 -2.01
C ARG A 370 -19.68 5.97 -1.03
N PRO A 371 -19.12 7.18 -1.18
CA PRO A 371 -19.29 8.27 -0.20
C PRO A 371 -20.76 8.68 -0.04
N ILE A 372 -21.54 8.67 -1.12
CA ILE A 372 -22.99 8.98 -1.06
C ILE A 372 -23.72 7.95 -0.21
N GLU A 373 -23.48 6.65 -0.42
CA GLU A 373 -24.15 5.61 0.38
C GLU A 373 -23.76 5.67 1.85
N ALA A 374 -22.48 5.93 2.17
CA ALA A 374 -22.05 6.11 3.55
C ALA A 374 -22.74 7.31 4.23
N VAL A 375 -22.90 8.44 3.51
CA VAL A 375 -23.65 9.59 4.02
C VAL A 375 -25.14 9.27 4.19
N LYS A 376 -25.76 8.55 3.23
CA LYS A 376 -27.17 8.14 3.32
C LYS A 376 -27.41 7.22 4.52
N GLN A 377 -26.51 6.26 4.76
CA GLN A 377 -26.54 5.40 5.93
C GLN A 377 -26.43 6.22 7.21
N GLY A 378 -25.42 7.10 7.30
CA GLY A 378 -25.24 7.97 8.47
C GLY A 378 -26.44 8.88 8.72
N PHE A 379 -27.09 9.38 7.67
CA PHE A 379 -28.32 10.18 7.78
C PHE A 379 -29.50 9.35 8.27
N SER A 380 -29.68 8.11 7.79
CA SER A 380 -30.74 7.22 8.28
C SER A 380 -30.56 6.97 9.78
N GLU A 381 -29.37 6.54 10.18
CA GLU A 381 -29.09 6.18 11.56
C GLU A 381 -29.16 7.39 12.51
N ILE A 382 -28.68 8.56 12.10
CA ILE A 382 -28.79 9.79 12.90
C ILE A 382 -30.24 10.28 12.94
N SER A 383 -31.00 10.16 11.85
CA SER A 383 -32.41 10.55 11.81
C SER A 383 -33.27 9.65 12.69
N GLU A 384 -32.99 8.35 12.75
CA GLU A 384 -33.63 7.41 13.66
C GLU A 384 -33.27 7.72 15.12
N GLU A 385 -32.01 8.06 15.39
CA GLU A 385 -31.54 8.39 16.73
C GLU A 385 -32.08 9.73 17.23
N LEU A 386 -32.04 10.80 16.44
CA LEU A 386 -32.41 12.15 16.89
C LEU A 386 -33.88 12.49 16.62
N GLY A 387 -34.45 11.99 15.51
CA GLY A 387 -35.83 12.27 15.08
C GLY A 387 -36.13 13.76 14.92
N ASP A 388 -37.37 14.14 15.18
CA ASP A 388 -37.83 15.54 15.13
C ASP A 388 -37.37 16.39 16.32
N ARG A 389 -36.51 15.86 17.20
CA ARG A 389 -36.05 16.57 18.41
C ARG A 389 -35.03 17.66 18.11
N VAL A 390 -34.41 17.61 16.93
CA VAL A 390 -33.36 18.54 16.51
C VAL A 390 -33.76 19.28 15.23
N LYS A 391 -33.39 20.55 15.15
CA LYS A 391 -33.48 21.35 13.94
C LYS A 391 -32.07 21.72 13.49
N ILE A 392 -31.65 21.19 12.34
CA ILE A 392 -30.35 21.50 11.75
C ILE A 392 -30.38 22.94 11.23
N MET A 393 -29.53 23.79 11.80
CA MET A 393 -29.39 25.21 11.51
C MET A 393 -28.26 25.49 10.51
N GLY A 394 -27.31 24.57 10.36
CA GLY A 394 -26.23 24.67 9.40
C GLY A 394 -25.49 23.36 9.20
N VAL A 395 -24.95 23.17 8.00
CA VAL A 395 -24.20 21.97 7.60
C VAL A 395 -22.86 22.36 7.00
N GLY A 396 -21.80 21.71 7.47
CA GLY A 396 -20.45 21.86 6.93
C GLY A 396 -19.90 20.55 6.39
N THR A 397 -19.11 20.61 5.31
CA THR A 397 -18.40 19.43 4.79
C THR A 397 -16.88 19.65 4.69
N THR A 398 -16.14 18.57 4.92
CA THR A 398 -14.68 18.50 4.81
C THR A 398 -14.23 17.13 4.30
N GLY A 399 -12.93 16.89 4.18
CA GLY A 399 -12.36 15.68 3.61
C GLY A 399 -12.16 15.76 2.08
N SER A 400 -11.74 14.64 1.48
CA SER A 400 -11.50 14.50 0.04
C SER A 400 -12.80 14.54 -0.78
N GLY A 401 -13.92 14.04 -0.25
CA GLY A 401 -15.24 14.06 -0.90
C GLY A 401 -16.08 15.31 -0.66
N ARG A 402 -15.52 16.36 -0.02
CA ARG A 402 -16.27 17.49 0.57
C ARG A 402 -17.17 18.26 -0.38
N TYR A 403 -16.73 18.51 -1.63
CA TYR A 403 -17.50 19.33 -2.58
C TYR A 403 -18.70 18.56 -3.13
N MET A 404 -18.48 17.31 -3.53
CA MET A 404 -19.56 16.42 -4.00
C MET A 404 -20.64 16.27 -2.94
N ILE A 405 -20.25 15.96 -1.70
CA ILE A 405 -21.21 15.77 -0.62
C ILE A 405 -21.83 17.10 -0.20
N ALA A 406 -21.11 18.23 -0.28
CA ALA A 406 -21.71 19.54 -0.06
C ALA A 406 -22.86 19.82 -1.01
N ASP A 407 -22.70 19.53 -2.29
CA ASP A 407 -23.75 19.72 -3.28
C ASP A 407 -24.89 18.72 -3.08
N TYR A 408 -24.58 17.46 -2.78
CA TYR A 408 -25.56 16.42 -2.49
C TYR A 408 -26.46 16.82 -1.30
N VAL A 409 -25.86 17.17 -0.15
CA VAL A 409 -26.60 17.46 1.10
C VAL A 409 -27.14 18.88 1.18
N GLY A 410 -26.64 19.80 0.35
CA GLY A 410 -26.91 21.22 0.47
C GLY A 410 -26.14 21.87 1.62
N ALA A 411 -24.85 21.60 1.75
CA ALA A 411 -24.03 22.16 2.81
C ALA A 411 -23.85 23.68 2.67
N ASP A 412 -23.86 24.39 3.79
CA ASP A 412 -23.72 25.84 3.86
C ASP A 412 -22.27 26.29 3.74
N ILE A 413 -21.32 25.47 4.19
CA ILE A 413 -19.89 25.78 4.13
C ILE A 413 -19.03 24.54 3.82
N VAL A 414 -18.01 24.75 3.01
CA VAL A 414 -16.99 23.73 2.69
C VAL A 414 -15.64 24.24 3.15
N LYS A 415 -14.90 23.45 3.93
CA LYS A 415 -13.54 23.78 4.38
C LYS A 415 -12.62 22.56 4.28
N ASN A 416 -11.32 22.83 4.21
CA ASN A 416 -10.32 21.77 4.23
C ASN A 416 -10.28 21.09 5.61
N GLU A 417 -9.83 19.84 5.61
CA GLU A 417 -9.77 18.98 6.80
C GLU A 417 -8.75 19.45 7.83
N ILE A 418 -7.69 20.14 7.40
CA ILE A 418 -6.70 20.77 8.29
C ILE A 418 -7.39 21.78 9.22
N THR A 419 -8.21 22.68 8.65
CA THR A 419 -8.96 23.68 9.43
C THR A 419 -9.97 23.00 10.34
N ALA A 420 -10.65 21.95 9.87
CA ALA A 420 -11.64 21.23 10.66
C ALA A 420 -11.00 20.55 11.88
N HIS A 421 -9.95 19.74 11.68
CA HIS A 421 -9.24 19.07 12.77
C HIS A 421 -8.62 20.07 13.77
N ALA A 422 -7.99 21.14 13.28
CA ALA A 422 -7.47 22.20 14.15
C ALA A 422 -8.58 22.88 14.96
N THR A 423 -9.74 23.14 14.34
CA THR A 423 -10.89 23.74 15.04
C THR A 423 -11.41 22.84 16.15
N ALA A 424 -11.49 21.52 15.91
CA ALA A 424 -11.87 20.55 16.92
C ALA A 424 -10.84 20.50 18.07
N ALA A 425 -9.55 20.41 17.75
CA ALA A 425 -8.48 20.36 18.73
C ALA A 425 -8.49 21.60 19.65
N VAL A 426 -8.54 22.81 19.08
CA VAL A 426 -8.57 24.08 19.84
C VAL A 426 -9.84 24.23 20.67
N PHE A 427 -10.96 23.66 20.20
CA PHE A 427 -12.21 23.66 20.96
C PHE A 427 -12.12 22.75 22.20
N ILE A 428 -11.47 21.59 22.08
CA ILE A 428 -11.26 20.64 23.17
C ILE A 428 -10.26 21.19 24.20
N ASP A 429 -9.13 21.72 23.73
CA ASP A 429 -8.11 22.34 24.57
C ASP A 429 -7.45 23.52 23.85
N LYS A 430 -7.58 24.72 24.39
CA LYS A 430 -7.02 25.95 23.81
C LYS A 430 -5.50 25.98 23.84
N THR A 431 -4.86 25.16 24.67
CA THR A 431 -3.41 25.08 24.83
C THR A 431 -2.76 24.08 23.87
N VAL A 432 -3.55 23.36 23.06
CA VAL A 432 -3.02 22.44 22.05
C VAL A 432 -2.12 23.19 21.07
N ASP A 433 -0.93 22.66 20.83
CA ASP A 433 0.06 23.27 19.95
C ASP A 433 0.43 22.37 18.75
N THR A 434 0.12 21.08 18.83
CA THR A 434 0.48 20.10 17.82
C THR A 434 -0.65 19.08 17.69
N VAL A 435 -1.04 18.80 16.45
CA VAL A 435 -1.98 17.73 16.13
C VAL A 435 -1.30 16.74 15.20
N PHE A 436 -1.23 15.49 15.64
CA PHE A 436 -0.98 14.35 14.78
C PHE A 436 -2.33 13.75 14.41
N GLU A 437 -2.60 13.57 13.13
CA GLU A 437 -3.77 12.84 12.66
C GLU A 437 -3.30 11.73 11.74
N ILE A 438 -3.64 10.48 12.06
CA ILE A 438 -3.30 9.34 11.23
C ILE A 438 -4.59 8.59 10.90
N GLY A 439 -5.00 8.73 9.65
CA GLY A 439 -6.16 8.06 9.07
C GLY A 439 -5.83 6.70 8.47
N GLY A 440 -6.76 6.21 7.64
CA GLY A 440 -6.61 4.92 6.96
C GLY A 440 -5.61 4.94 5.80
N GLN A 441 -5.53 6.04 5.05
CA GLN A 441 -4.68 6.15 3.83
C GLN A 441 -3.75 7.36 3.82
N ASP A 442 -4.00 8.33 4.68
CA ASP A 442 -3.23 9.56 4.79
C ASP A 442 -3.02 9.90 6.26
N SER A 443 -2.18 10.89 6.50
CA SER A 443 -1.66 11.30 7.78
C SER A 443 -1.26 12.76 7.68
N LYS A 444 -1.59 13.52 8.71
CA LYS A 444 -1.46 14.97 8.74
C LYS A 444 -0.74 15.40 10.00
N TYR A 445 0.13 16.36 9.84
CA TYR A 445 0.74 17.11 10.92
C TYR A 445 0.18 18.54 10.89
N ILE A 446 -0.21 19.08 12.03
CA ILE A 446 -0.70 20.45 12.16
C ILE A 446 -0.03 21.12 13.35
N SER A 447 0.60 22.27 13.12
CA SER A 447 1.15 23.13 14.17
C SER A 447 0.19 24.28 14.46
N ILE A 448 -0.12 24.49 15.73
CA ILE A 448 -1.07 25.48 16.20
C ILE A 448 -0.35 26.44 17.15
N LYS A 449 -0.61 27.74 16.97
CA LYS A 449 -0.16 28.79 17.88
C LYS A 449 -1.30 29.77 18.13
N ASP A 450 -1.61 30.02 19.39
CA ASP A 450 -2.68 30.94 19.80
C ASP A 450 -4.04 30.63 19.14
N GLY A 451 -4.33 29.33 18.96
CA GLY A 451 -5.55 28.85 18.30
C GLY A 451 -5.57 28.94 16.77
N VAL A 452 -4.46 29.33 16.14
CA VAL A 452 -4.31 29.48 14.68
C VAL A 452 -3.34 28.45 14.11
N VAL A 453 -3.66 27.87 12.96
CA VAL A 453 -2.74 26.98 12.24
C VAL A 453 -1.59 27.80 11.66
N VAL A 454 -0.36 27.50 12.06
CA VAL A 454 0.85 28.19 11.60
C VAL A 454 1.68 27.37 10.62
N ASP A 455 1.53 26.05 10.66
CA ASP A 455 2.19 25.12 9.73
C ASP A 455 1.38 23.83 9.64
N PHE A 456 1.48 23.11 8.52
CA PHE A 456 0.91 21.78 8.36
C PHE A 456 1.69 20.98 7.32
N GLU A 457 1.55 19.66 7.35
CA GLU A 457 2.07 18.76 6.32
C GLU A 457 1.14 17.56 6.16
N MET A 458 1.09 16.97 4.97
CA MET A 458 0.25 15.81 4.69
C MET A 458 0.92 14.86 3.69
N ASN A 459 0.95 13.56 3.99
CA ASN A 459 1.36 12.56 2.99
C ASN A 459 0.23 12.32 1.97
N LYS A 460 0.52 12.55 0.69
CA LYS A 460 -0.48 12.41 -0.39
C LYS A 460 -0.47 11.05 -1.11
N ALA A 461 0.54 10.21 -0.87
CA ALA A 461 0.81 9.07 -1.76
C ALA A 461 1.22 7.75 -1.07
N CYS A 462 1.51 7.74 0.23
CA CYS A 462 2.10 6.56 0.88
C CYS A 462 1.17 5.99 1.97
N ALA A 463 0.81 4.71 1.83
CA ALA A 463 0.15 3.95 2.90
C ALA A 463 1.12 3.50 4.00
N ALA A 464 2.44 3.73 3.83
CA ALA A 464 3.38 3.53 4.92
C ALA A 464 3.08 4.56 6.01
N GLY A 465 2.97 4.11 7.26
CA GLY A 465 2.62 4.99 8.37
C GLY A 465 1.12 5.17 8.63
N THR A 466 0.22 4.46 7.95
CA THR A 466 -1.24 4.62 8.11
C THR A 466 -1.94 3.41 8.72
N GLY A 467 -3.21 3.56 9.10
CA GLY A 467 -4.00 2.48 9.72
C GLY A 467 -4.19 1.25 8.82
N SER A 468 -4.30 1.45 7.51
CA SER A 468 -4.45 0.34 6.56
C SER A 468 -3.23 -0.59 6.53
N PHE A 469 -2.02 -0.07 6.77
CA PHE A 469 -0.82 -0.89 6.87
C PHE A 469 -0.87 -1.78 8.12
N LEU A 470 -1.22 -1.22 9.28
CA LEU A 470 -1.33 -2.00 10.51
C LEU A 470 -2.38 -3.11 10.39
N GLU A 471 -3.52 -2.80 9.78
CA GLU A 471 -4.58 -3.79 9.51
C GLU A 471 -4.06 -4.93 8.64
N GLU A 472 -3.41 -4.63 7.51
CA GLU A 472 -2.84 -5.64 6.61
C GLU A 472 -1.76 -6.51 7.29
N GLN A 473 -0.86 -5.91 8.08
CA GLN A 473 0.17 -6.68 8.77
C GLN A 473 -0.41 -7.53 9.92
N ALA A 474 -1.41 -7.03 10.63
CA ALA A 474 -2.09 -7.77 11.69
C ALA A 474 -2.83 -8.99 11.14
N GLU A 475 -3.57 -8.83 10.04
CA GLU A 475 -4.24 -9.93 9.34
C GLU A 475 -3.24 -11.03 8.91
N LYS A 476 -2.09 -10.65 8.34
CA LYS A 476 -1.03 -11.61 7.95
C LYS A 476 -0.46 -12.39 9.13
N LEU A 477 -0.38 -11.77 10.31
CA LEU A 477 0.05 -12.43 11.54
C LEU A 477 -1.08 -13.24 12.22
N ASN A 478 -2.29 -13.19 11.65
CA ASN A 478 -3.53 -13.74 12.16
C ASN A 478 -3.87 -13.15 13.55
N ILE A 479 -3.85 -11.82 13.63
CA ILE A 479 -4.09 -11.01 14.84
C ILE A 479 -5.18 -9.98 14.54
N SER A 480 -6.16 -9.87 15.43
CA SER A 480 -7.17 -8.81 15.37
C SER A 480 -6.56 -7.46 15.71
N ILE A 481 -6.62 -6.51 14.76
CA ILE A 481 -6.13 -5.14 14.97
C ILE A 481 -6.86 -4.42 16.12
N LYS A 482 -8.15 -4.73 16.33
CA LYS A 482 -9.00 -4.09 17.35
C LYS A 482 -8.84 -4.70 18.74
N GLU A 483 -8.71 -6.02 18.83
CA GLU A 483 -8.86 -6.75 20.10
C GLU A 483 -7.54 -7.24 20.69
N GLU A 484 -6.56 -7.54 19.83
CA GLU A 484 -5.35 -8.29 20.20
C GLU A 484 -4.08 -7.49 20.01
N PHE A 485 -3.97 -6.68 18.94
CA PHE A 485 -2.73 -6.01 18.55
C PHE A 485 -2.04 -5.28 19.71
N SER A 486 -2.74 -4.37 20.38
CA SER A 486 -2.11 -3.58 21.45
C SER A 486 -1.70 -4.44 22.64
N LYS A 487 -2.51 -5.45 23.02
CA LYS A 487 -2.20 -6.36 24.14
C LYS A 487 -0.94 -7.18 23.86
N CYS A 488 -0.82 -7.70 22.65
CA CYS A 488 0.36 -8.41 22.19
C CYS A 488 1.58 -7.49 22.17
N ALA A 489 1.45 -6.29 21.60
CA ALA A 489 2.55 -5.32 21.54
C ALA A 489 3.04 -4.89 22.94
N PHE A 490 2.16 -4.72 23.93
CA PHE A 490 2.56 -4.43 25.32
C PHE A 490 3.20 -5.62 26.04
N SER A 491 2.99 -6.84 25.55
CA SER A 491 3.63 -8.04 26.09
C SER A 491 5.05 -8.25 25.53
N SER A 492 5.48 -7.39 24.60
CA SER A 492 6.82 -7.44 24.01
C SER A 492 7.90 -7.13 25.05
N LYS A 493 8.96 -7.94 25.04
CA LYS A 493 10.14 -7.73 25.88
C LYS A 493 11.29 -7.08 25.13
N ASN A 494 11.33 -7.24 23.81
CA ASN A 494 12.35 -6.63 22.99
C ASN A 494 11.81 -6.32 21.57
N PRO A 495 11.03 -5.23 21.42
CA PRO A 495 10.42 -4.86 20.15
C PRO A 495 11.39 -4.80 18.97
N CYS A 496 11.03 -5.40 17.84
CA CYS A 496 11.93 -5.50 16.68
C CYS A 496 12.14 -4.16 15.97
N ARG A 497 13.34 -3.97 15.41
CA ARG A 497 13.62 -2.87 14.48
C ARG A 497 13.23 -3.28 13.05
N LEU A 498 12.00 -2.96 12.64
CA LEU A 498 11.52 -3.31 11.30
C LEU A 498 11.88 -2.25 10.24
N GLY A 499 12.39 -1.09 10.66
CA GLY A 499 12.74 0.05 9.81
C GLY A 499 11.56 0.97 9.53
N GLU A 500 11.79 2.02 8.73
CA GLU A 500 10.87 3.15 8.53
C GLU A 500 10.58 3.46 7.05
N ARG A 501 10.93 2.51 6.15
CA ARG A 501 10.77 2.65 4.70
C ARG A 501 9.31 2.45 4.27
N CYS A 502 9.05 2.09 3.02
CA CYS A 502 7.70 1.81 2.55
C CYS A 502 7.15 0.49 3.14
N THR A 503 5.83 0.33 3.08
CA THR A 503 5.10 -0.85 3.58
C THR A 503 5.71 -2.17 3.13
N VAL A 504 6.16 -2.25 1.87
CA VAL A 504 6.77 -3.48 1.31
C VAL A 504 8.09 -3.83 1.98
N PHE A 505 8.95 -2.85 2.26
CA PHE A 505 10.22 -3.11 2.95
C PHE A 505 10.00 -3.49 4.42
N MET A 506 9.04 -2.84 5.07
CA MET A 506 8.67 -3.17 6.45
C MET A 506 8.06 -4.58 6.54
N GLU A 507 7.22 -4.96 5.58
CA GLU A 507 6.68 -6.32 5.45
C GLU A 507 7.79 -7.35 5.26
N ASN A 508 8.76 -7.11 4.37
CA ASN A 508 9.87 -8.04 4.19
C ASN A 508 10.73 -8.16 5.45
N SER A 509 10.96 -7.06 6.16
CA SER A 509 11.66 -7.08 7.46
C SER A 509 10.87 -7.88 8.50
N LEU A 510 9.54 -7.70 8.55
CA LEU A 510 8.63 -8.45 9.41
C LEU A 510 8.71 -9.95 9.11
N MET A 511 8.61 -10.34 7.83
CA MET A 511 8.67 -11.74 7.40
C MET A 511 10.03 -12.36 7.64
N ALA A 512 11.13 -11.65 7.38
CA ALA A 512 12.47 -12.13 7.65
C ALA A 512 12.70 -12.41 9.14
N ASN A 513 12.22 -11.53 10.03
CA ASN A 513 12.29 -11.76 11.47
C ASN A 513 11.35 -12.88 11.94
N LEU A 514 10.16 -13.00 11.34
CA LEU A 514 9.26 -14.13 11.59
C LEU A 514 9.87 -15.47 11.16
N GLN A 515 10.61 -15.51 10.05
CA GLN A 515 11.31 -16.72 9.58
C GLN A 515 12.49 -17.10 10.47
N LYS A 516 13.19 -16.12 11.05
CA LYS A 516 14.15 -16.33 12.14
C LYS A 516 13.45 -16.79 13.44
N GLY A 517 12.13 -16.68 13.47
CA GLY A 517 11.22 -17.08 14.54
C GLY A 517 11.31 -16.17 15.77
N VAL A 518 11.44 -14.86 15.52
CA VAL A 518 11.22 -13.84 16.55
C VAL A 518 9.77 -13.89 17.04
N ASP A 519 9.55 -13.55 18.30
CA ASP A 519 8.24 -13.58 18.93
C ASP A 519 7.27 -12.59 18.25
N LYS A 520 6.01 -13.00 18.07
CA LYS A 520 5.00 -12.17 17.42
C LYS A 520 4.74 -10.87 18.17
N ASN A 521 4.82 -10.87 19.50
CA ASN A 521 4.64 -9.68 20.33
C ASN A 521 5.72 -8.64 20.03
N ASP A 522 6.98 -9.07 19.89
CA ASP A 522 8.11 -8.22 19.54
C ASP A 522 7.97 -7.64 18.13
N LEU A 523 7.42 -8.41 17.19
CA LEU A 523 7.10 -7.94 15.84
C LEU A 523 5.98 -6.87 15.85
N LEU A 524 4.91 -7.09 16.61
CA LEU A 524 3.78 -6.15 16.70
C LEU A 524 4.17 -4.83 17.37
N ALA A 525 5.00 -4.88 18.43
CA ALA A 525 5.57 -3.70 19.04
C ALA A 525 6.54 -2.97 18.08
N GLY A 526 7.34 -3.72 17.31
CA GLY A 526 8.17 -3.19 16.24
C GLY A 526 7.36 -2.47 15.15
N LEU A 527 6.21 -3.02 14.75
CA LEU A 527 5.31 -2.38 13.77
C LEU A 527 4.77 -1.04 14.29
N ALA A 528 4.43 -0.94 15.59
CA ALA A 528 3.99 0.31 16.19
C ALA A 528 5.10 1.38 16.14
N TYR A 529 6.34 1.01 16.47
CA TYR A 529 7.50 1.91 16.33
C TYR A 529 7.75 2.33 14.88
N SER A 530 7.64 1.40 13.93
CA SER A 530 7.83 1.68 12.51
C SER A 530 6.81 2.69 11.95
N ILE A 531 5.55 2.63 12.39
CA ILE A 531 4.54 3.64 12.05
C ILE A 531 4.95 5.02 12.55
N VAL A 532 5.37 5.11 13.81
CA VAL A 532 5.77 6.38 14.44
C VAL A 532 7.00 6.97 13.74
N GLN A 533 8.05 6.16 13.55
CA GLN A 533 9.26 6.59 12.85
C GLN A 533 8.95 7.06 11.43
N ASN A 534 8.13 6.31 10.70
CA ASN A 534 7.72 6.70 9.36
C ASN A 534 6.95 8.03 9.37
N TYR A 535 5.98 8.20 10.28
CA TYR A 535 5.21 9.43 10.40
C TYR A 535 6.11 10.63 10.72
N ILE A 536 7.00 10.52 11.71
CA ILE A 536 7.92 11.61 12.08
C ILE A 536 8.86 11.95 10.91
N ASN A 537 9.45 10.94 10.27
CA ASN A 537 10.48 11.17 9.25
C ASN A 537 9.93 11.48 7.85
N ARG A 538 8.65 11.18 7.57
CA ARG A 538 8.05 11.39 6.24
C ARG A 538 6.91 12.41 6.21
N VAL A 539 6.22 12.62 7.33
CA VAL A 539 5.14 13.60 7.43
C VAL A 539 5.62 14.82 8.22
N VAL A 540 6.20 14.63 9.40
CA VAL A 540 6.62 15.78 10.21
C VAL A 540 7.87 16.44 9.64
N LEU A 541 8.80 15.69 9.04
CA LEU A 541 9.96 16.20 8.29
C LEU A 541 10.82 17.21 9.09
N GLY A 542 11.03 16.95 10.38
CA GLY A 542 11.81 17.83 11.25
C GLY A 542 11.12 19.14 11.67
N LYS A 543 9.84 19.32 11.33
CA LYS A 543 9.01 20.43 11.81
C LYS A 543 8.86 20.40 13.34
N ARG A 544 8.55 21.56 13.93
CA ARG A 544 8.49 21.76 15.39
C ARG A 544 7.35 20.98 16.05
N ILE A 545 7.68 19.93 16.79
CA ILE A 545 6.73 19.26 17.69
C ILE A 545 6.69 19.98 19.05
N GLY A 546 5.54 20.54 19.40
CA GLY A 546 5.33 21.21 20.69
C GLY A 546 5.13 20.24 21.86
N ASP A 547 4.53 20.70 22.94
CA ASP A 547 4.40 19.94 24.20
C ASP A 547 2.97 19.42 24.44
N ASN A 548 1.95 20.18 24.03
CA ASN A 548 0.56 19.70 24.10
C ASN A 548 0.13 19.11 22.76
N ILE A 549 0.38 17.80 22.62
CA ILE A 549 0.21 17.04 21.40
C ILE A 549 -1.09 16.24 21.45
N PHE A 550 -1.98 16.48 20.48
CA PHE A 550 -3.17 15.67 20.26
C PHE A 550 -2.94 14.64 19.17
N PHE A 551 -3.37 13.39 19.42
CA PHE A 551 -3.36 12.33 18.41
C PHE A 551 -4.78 11.95 18.02
N LEU A 552 -5.12 12.21 16.75
CA LEU A 552 -6.43 12.09 16.14
C LEU A 552 -6.46 10.99 15.06
N GLY A 553 -7.66 10.68 14.57
CA GLY A 553 -7.88 9.71 13.51
C GLY A 553 -8.09 8.29 14.03
N GLY A 554 -8.28 7.34 13.10
CA GLY A 554 -8.62 5.96 13.43
C GLY A 554 -7.47 5.18 14.08
N VAL A 555 -6.21 5.54 13.79
CA VAL A 555 -5.05 4.83 14.36
C VAL A 555 -4.87 5.11 15.84
N ALA A 556 -5.40 6.23 16.35
CA ALA A 556 -5.34 6.55 17.76
C ALA A 556 -6.10 5.56 18.68
N PHE A 557 -6.97 4.69 18.11
CA PHE A 557 -7.53 3.54 18.86
C PHE A 557 -6.46 2.52 19.27
N ASN A 558 -5.37 2.41 18.51
CA ASN A 558 -4.30 1.46 18.79
C ASN A 558 -3.34 2.06 19.83
N LYS A 559 -3.56 1.69 21.11
CA LYS A 559 -2.77 2.19 22.24
C LYS A 559 -1.27 1.90 22.12
N ALA A 560 -0.87 0.87 21.39
CA ALA A 560 0.54 0.58 21.17
C ALA A 560 1.22 1.64 20.30
N VAL A 561 0.51 2.23 19.33
CA VAL A 561 1.02 3.35 18.53
C VAL A 561 1.14 4.62 19.39
N VAL A 562 0.17 4.87 20.27
CA VAL A 562 0.24 5.97 21.25
C VAL A 562 1.48 5.83 22.12
N ALA A 563 1.66 4.66 22.73
CA ALA A 563 2.83 4.36 23.55
C ALA A 563 4.14 4.47 22.76
N ALA A 564 4.16 4.04 21.49
CA ALA A 564 5.33 4.18 20.64
C ALA A 564 5.66 5.65 20.36
N PHE A 565 4.68 6.54 20.18
CA PHE A 565 4.94 7.98 20.08
C PHE A 565 5.52 8.53 21.38
N GLU A 566 4.96 8.17 22.53
CA GLU A 566 5.45 8.62 23.83
C GLU A 566 6.90 8.18 24.09
N GLN A 567 7.21 6.92 23.80
CA GLN A 567 8.56 6.36 23.92
C GLN A 567 9.54 7.00 22.93
N TYR A 568 9.11 7.22 21.69
CA TYR A 568 9.98 7.76 20.63
C TYR A 568 10.28 9.25 20.83
N LEU A 569 9.29 10.04 21.25
CA LEU A 569 9.42 11.49 21.42
C LEU A 569 9.85 11.90 22.84
N GLY A 570 9.68 11.03 23.84
CA GLY A 570 9.84 11.39 25.24
C GLY A 570 8.82 12.43 25.71
N LYS A 571 7.68 12.53 25.01
CA LYS A 571 6.61 13.52 25.25
C LYS A 571 5.29 12.81 25.49
N LYS A 572 4.42 13.40 26.30
CA LYS A 572 3.07 12.89 26.51
C LYS A 572 2.22 13.09 25.25
N ILE A 573 1.44 12.07 24.89
CA ILE A 573 0.50 12.15 23.76
C ILE A 573 -0.92 12.07 24.29
N THR A 574 -1.75 13.03 23.93
CA THR A 574 -3.14 13.06 24.37
C THR A 574 -4.05 12.58 23.25
N VAL A 575 -4.80 11.50 23.49
CA VAL A 575 -5.88 11.07 22.60
C VAL A 575 -7.20 11.61 23.15
N PRO A 576 -7.79 12.65 22.53
CA PRO A 576 -9.04 13.21 23.02
C PRO A 576 -10.22 12.27 22.80
N LEU A 577 -11.31 12.49 23.55
CA LEU A 577 -12.56 11.77 23.32
C LEU A 577 -13.10 12.07 21.91
N HIS A 578 -13.68 11.07 21.25
CA HIS A 578 -14.21 11.19 19.89
C HIS A 578 -13.16 11.57 18.81
N HIS A 579 -11.88 11.23 19.04
CA HIS A 579 -10.77 11.50 18.13
C HIS A 579 -11.00 10.99 16.69
N GLU A 580 -11.80 9.94 16.52
CA GLU A 580 -12.10 9.32 15.23
C GLU A 580 -13.07 10.12 14.36
N VAL A 581 -13.83 11.06 14.96
CA VAL A 581 -14.76 11.96 14.25
C VAL A 581 -14.40 13.43 14.45
N ALA A 582 -13.17 13.73 14.90
CA ALA A 582 -12.74 15.09 15.21
C ALA A 582 -12.89 16.06 14.01
N GLY A 583 -12.57 15.61 12.78
CA GLY A 583 -12.80 16.40 11.57
C GLY A 583 -14.26 16.80 11.38
N ALA A 584 -15.20 15.87 11.61
CA ALA A 584 -16.64 16.15 11.52
C ALA A 584 -17.09 17.11 12.65
N ILE A 585 -16.61 16.94 13.88
CA ILE A 585 -16.90 17.86 15.00
C ILE A 585 -16.42 19.27 14.67
N GLY A 586 -15.17 19.40 14.21
CA GLY A 586 -14.59 20.67 13.81
C GLY A 586 -15.38 21.33 12.69
N MET A 587 -15.88 20.54 11.73
CA MET A 587 -16.70 21.06 10.64
C MET A 587 -18.09 21.52 11.11
N ALA A 588 -18.69 20.84 12.08
CA ALA A 588 -19.94 21.26 12.69
C ALA A 588 -19.77 22.61 13.44
N LEU A 589 -18.65 22.78 14.16
CA LEU A 589 -18.29 24.04 14.82
C LEU A 589 -18.06 25.19 13.82
N ILE A 590 -17.41 24.91 12.70
CA ILE A 590 -17.23 25.88 11.61
C ILE A 590 -18.58 26.27 11.01
N ALA A 591 -19.48 25.31 10.76
CA ALA A 591 -20.82 25.59 10.25
C ALA A 591 -21.62 26.46 11.24
N MET A 592 -21.54 26.18 12.54
CA MET A 592 -22.14 27.01 13.59
C MET A 592 -21.66 28.45 13.53
N ARG A 593 -20.33 28.68 13.55
CA ARG A 593 -19.74 30.02 13.47
C ARG A 593 -20.10 30.73 12.16
N HIS A 594 -20.17 29.99 11.04
CA HIS A 594 -20.53 30.56 9.74
C HIS A 594 -21.96 31.08 9.73
N VAL A 595 -22.91 30.33 10.28
CA VAL A 595 -24.32 30.74 10.41
C VAL A 595 -24.45 31.93 11.36
N GLU A 596 -23.72 31.95 12.47
CA GLU A 596 -23.75 33.06 13.43
C GLU A 596 -23.13 34.36 12.89
N ALA A 597 -22.04 34.27 12.14
CA ALA A 597 -21.36 35.43 11.55
C ALA A 597 -22.13 36.03 10.36
N SER A 598 -22.89 35.20 9.67
CA SER A 598 -23.77 35.61 8.58
C SER A 598 -24.98 36.35 9.16
N ARG A 599 -24.85 37.66 9.43
CA ARG A 599 -25.87 38.56 10.03
C ARG A 599 -27.27 38.55 9.37
N PHE A 600 -27.49 37.77 8.32
CA PHE A 600 -28.77 37.54 7.66
C PHE A 600 -29.27 36.13 7.94
N SER A 601 -30.48 36.03 8.51
CA SER A 601 -31.26 34.81 8.73
C SER A 601 -31.62 34.06 7.44
N ARG A 602 -30.64 33.70 6.61
CA ARG A 602 -30.88 32.79 5.50
C ARG A 602 -31.05 31.38 6.08
N PRO A 603 -32.17 30.69 5.79
CA PRO A 603 -32.31 29.30 6.19
C PRO A 603 -31.18 28.47 5.57
N THR A 604 -30.75 27.43 6.28
CA THR A 604 -29.75 26.49 5.79
C THR A 604 -30.16 25.93 4.42
N SER A 605 -29.17 25.71 3.54
CA SER A 605 -29.39 25.03 2.26
C SER A 605 -29.57 23.51 2.41
N PHE A 606 -29.50 23.01 3.64
CA PHE A 606 -29.61 21.59 3.94
C PHE A 606 -30.93 21.02 3.45
N LYS A 607 -30.86 19.99 2.61
CA LYS A 607 -32.04 19.38 1.98
C LYS A 607 -32.76 18.37 2.89
N GLY A 608 -32.30 18.21 4.13
CA GLY A 608 -32.88 17.33 5.14
C GLY A 608 -32.38 15.88 5.10
N PHE A 609 -32.66 15.13 6.17
CA PHE A 609 -32.27 13.72 6.28
C PHE A 609 -32.98 12.78 5.28
N GLY A 610 -34.10 13.23 4.68
CA GLY A 610 -34.86 12.48 3.67
C GLY A 610 -34.12 12.25 2.33
N LEU A 611 -32.95 12.86 2.14
CA LEU A 611 -32.06 12.59 1.00
C LEU A 611 -31.66 11.12 0.85
N SER A 612 -31.66 10.35 1.95
CA SER A 612 -31.36 8.92 1.94
C SER A 612 -32.23 8.09 0.97
N LYS A 613 -33.39 8.62 0.55
CA LYS A 613 -34.35 7.93 -0.32
C LYS A 613 -34.33 8.38 -1.78
N ARG A 614 -33.48 9.34 -2.18
CA ARG A 614 -33.49 9.86 -3.56
C ARG A 614 -32.64 8.99 -4.51
N PRO A 615 -33.18 8.59 -5.69
CA PRO A 615 -32.42 7.88 -6.71
C PRO A 615 -31.41 8.80 -7.42
N TYR A 616 -30.29 8.21 -7.85
CA TYR A 616 -29.24 8.87 -8.62
C TYR A 616 -28.60 7.88 -9.61
N GLU A 617 -28.00 8.41 -10.68
CA GLU A 617 -27.25 7.65 -11.68
C GLU A 617 -25.77 8.04 -11.62
N ILE A 618 -24.86 7.06 -11.71
CA ILE A 618 -23.41 7.29 -11.84
C ILE A 618 -22.97 6.88 -13.25
N SER A 619 -22.11 7.68 -13.86
CA SER A 619 -21.31 7.29 -15.03
C SER A 619 -19.90 7.88 -14.91
N SER A 620 -18.95 7.46 -15.74
CA SER A 620 -17.57 7.97 -15.69
C SER A 620 -17.03 8.35 -17.07
N PHE A 621 -15.97 9.16 -17.11
CA PHE A 621 -15.23 9.49 -18.33
C PHE A 621 -13.75 9.78 -18.04
N GLU A 622 -12.86 9.58 -19.03
CA GLU A 622 -11.44 9.93 -18.89
C GLU A 622 -11.21 11.44 -19.10
N CYS A 623 -10.59 12.10 -18.13
CA CYS A 623 -10.14 13.48 -18.26
C CYS A 623 -8.91 13.58 -19.16
N LYS A 624 -9.06 14.19 -20.33
CA LYS A 624 -7.96 14.49 -21.25
C LYS A 624 -7.25 15.83 -20.94
N GLY A 625 -7.45 16.37 -19.74
CA GLY A 625 -6.93 17.69 -19.36
C GLY A 625 -5.44 17.73 -19.04
N CYS A 626 -4.82 16.59 -18.75
CA CYS A 626 -3.38 16.47 -18.52
C CYS A 626 -2.93 15.01 -18.74
N PRO A 627 -1.60 14.73 -18.75
CA PRO A 627 -1.07 13.38 -18.98
C PRO A 627 -1.50 12.32 -17.94
N ASN A 628 -2.04 12.73 -16.78
CA ASN A 628 -2.53 11.80 -15.77
C ASN A 628 -3.77 11.00 -16.23
N THR A 629 -4.51 11.49 -17.23
CA THR A 629 -5.71 10.82 -17.79
C THR A 629 -6.62 10.25 -16.69
N CYS A 630 -6.97 11.10 -15.71
CA CYS A 630 -7.73 10.67 -14.53
C CYS A 630 -9.13 10.24 -14.96
N GLU A 631 -9.67 9.16 -14.40
CA GLU A 631 -11.07 8.84 -14.59
C GLU A 631 -11.94 9.71 -13.67
N ILE A 632 -12.90 10.41 -14.26
CA ILE A 632 -13.82 11.32 -13.58
C ILE A 632 -15.20 10.68 -13.55
N ASN A 633 -15.68 10.43 -12.34
CA ASN A 633 -17.05 10.01 -12.09
C ASN A 633 -17.97 11.23 -12.16
N ARG A 634 -19.13 11.08 -12.81
CA ARG A 634 -20.23 12.04 -12.86
C ARG A 634 -21.50 11.42 -12.27
N VAL A 635 -22.15 12.13 -11.36
CA VAL A 635 -23.38 11.71 -10.68
C VAL A 635 -24.53 12.62 -11.11
N LYS A 636 -25.63 12.03 -11.54
CA LYS A 636 -26.88 12.71 -11.85
C LYS A 636 -27.91 12.38 -10.78
N ILE A 637 -28.28 13.36 -9.98
CA ILE A 637 -29.36 13.20 -8.99
C ILE A 637 -30.68 13.47 -9.71
N MET A 638 -31.68 12.58 -9.56
CA MET A 638 -33.00 12.81 -10.15
C MET A 638 -33.62 14.08 -9.58
N GLY A 639 -34.00 15.00 -10.47
CA GLY A 639 -34.58 16.31 -10.12
C GLY A 639 -33.58 17.47 -10.05
N GLU A 640 -32.28 17.26 -10.26
CA GLU A 640 -31.29 18.33 -10.36
C GLU A 640 -30.77 18.48 -11.80
N GLU A 641 -30.56 19.72 -12.26
CA GLU A 641 -30.10 20.00 -13.63
C GLU A 641 -28.62 19.65 -13.84
N ASN A 642 -27.77 19.84 -12.82
CA ASN A 642 -26.33 19.68 -12.93
C ASN A 642 -25.85 18.26 -12.58
N PHE A 643 -24.67 17.90 -13.08
CA PHE A 643 -23.93 16.72 -12.67
C PHE A 643 -22.94 17.09 -11.56
N LEU A 644 -22.74 16.18 -10.62
CA LEU A 644 -21.65 16.26 -9.64
C LEU A 644 -20.46 15.45 -10.15
N PHE A 645 -19.26 15.98 -10.07
CA PHE A 645 -18.07 15.31 -10.59
C PHE A 645 -17.07 15.00 -9.48
N TYR A 646 -16.32 13.89 -9.60
CA TYR A 646 -15.23 13.53 -8.68
C TYR A 646 -14.28 12.48 -9.27
N GLY A 647 -13.16 12.20 -8.60
CA GLY A 647 -12.13 11.24 -9.05
C GLY A 647 -10.93 11.87 -9.77
N GLY A 648 -10.96 13.19 -9.97
CA GLY A 648 -9.83 13.94 -10.51
C GLY A 648 -8.66 14.00 -9.53
N ARG A 649 -7.43 13.87 -10.03
CA ARG A 649 -6.21 14.18 -9.24
C ARG A 649 -5.98 15.67 -9.04
N CYS A 650 -6.72 16.51 -9.76
CA CYS A 650 -6.71 17.96 -9.66
C CYS A 650 -8.14 18.48 -9.52
N GLU A 651 -8.27 19.72 -9.08
CA GLU A 651 -9.55 20.35 -8.74
C GLU A 651 -10.38 20.77 -9.97
N LYS A 652 -9.98 20.38 -11.18
CA LYS A 652 -10.61 20.79 -12.46
C LYS A 652 -12.13 20.56 -12.50
N TYR A 653 -12.62 19.52 -11.84
CA TYR A 653 -14.05 19.17 -11.81
C TYR A 653 -14.70 19.38 -10.43
N ASP A 654 -13.93 19.76 -9.41
CA ASP A 654 -14.43 19.94 -8.03
C ASP A 654 -15.01 21.35 -7.81
N ILE A 655 -14.75 22.30 -8.73
CA ILE A 655 -15.10 23.72 -8.60
C ILE A 655 -16.35 24.06 -9.42
N THR A 656 -17.51 23.54 -9.03
CA THR A 656 -18.80 23.98 -9.61
C THR A 656 -19.49 25.09 -8.82
N ARG A 657 -19.09 25.37 -7.56
CA ARG A 657 -19.71 26.40 -6.70
C ARG A 657 -19.24 27.84 -6.92
N ASN A 658 -18.13 28.09 -7.63
CA ASN A 658 -17.52 29.43 -7.70
C ASN A 658 -17.95 30.32 -8.87
N LYS A 659 -19.01 29.99 -9.65
CA LYS A 659 -19.59 30.98 -10.57
C LYS A 659 -20.25 32.18 -9.89
N LYS A 660 -20.43 32.17 -8.56
CA LYS A 660 -20.93 33.33 -7.79
C LYS A 660 -19.85 34.17 -7.10
N TYR A 661 -18.59 33.74 -7.08
CA TYR A 661 -17.44 34.56 -6.61
C TYR A 661 -16.65 35.21 -7.76
N SER A 662 -17.02 34.90 -9.01
CA SER A 662 -16.41 35.46 -10.22
C SER A 662 -16.93 36.85 -10.61
N ASP A 663 -17.64 37.56 -9.74
CA ASP A 663 -17.89 39.00 -9.92
C ASP A 663 -16.62 39.85 -9.63
N SER A 664 -15.51 39.21 -9.24
CA SER A 664 -14.19 39.82 -9.33
C SER A 664 -13.62 39.64 -10.74
N LYS A 665 -13.73 40.72 -11.51
CA LYS A 665 -13.38 40.90 -12.94
C LYS A 665 -11.88 40.72 -13.28
N HIS A 666 -11.09 39.93 -12.55
CA HIS A 666 -9.62 40.07 -12.57
C HIS A 666 -8.73 38.84 -12.70
N ILE A 667 -9.20 37.65 -13.08
CA ILE A 667 -8.28 36.58 -13.50
C ILE A 667 -8.80 35.91 -14.77
N THR A 668 -8.44 36.50 -15.92
CA THR A 668 -8.65 35.93 -17.27
C THR A 668 -7.37 35.36 -17.87
N GLU A 669 -6.23 35.45 -17.17
CA GLU A 669 -4.94 34.94 -17.65
C GLU A 669 -4.68 33.55 -17.07
N ASP A 670 -4.44 32.59 -17.96
CA ASP A 670 -3.98 31.25 -17.58
C ASP A 670 -2.49 31.33 -17.19
N PHE A 671 -2.24 31.53 -15.90
CA PHE A 671 -0.86 31.64 -15.37
C PHE A 671 -0.02 30.37 -15.57
N PHE A 672 -0.65 29.20 -15.76
CA PHE A 672 0.09 27.97 -16.09
C PHE A 672 0.60 28.02 -17.53
N GLN A 673 -0.25 28.44 -18.47
CA GLN A 673 0.16 28.65 -19.86
C GLN A 673 1.25 29.74 -19.95
N PHE A 674 1.05 30.88 -19.27
CA PHE A 674 2.05 31.96 -19.21
C PHE A 674 3.40 31.46 -18.69
N ARG A 675 3.40 30.66 -17.62
CA ARG A 675 4.63 30.05 -17.09
C ARG A 675 5.31 29.15 -18.11
N GLU A 676 4.57 28.27 -18.80
CA GLU A 676 5.14 27.37 -19.81
C GLU A 676 5.75 28.14 -20.98
N GLU A 677 5.07 29.18 -21.47
CA GLU A 677 5.59 30.05 -22.53
C GLU A 677 6.90 30.73 -22.09
N MET A 678 6.98 31.23 -20.85
CA MET A 678 8.20 31.82 -20.30
C MET A 678 9.36 30.84 -20.17
N LEU A 679 9.11 29.59 -19.77
CA LEU A 679 10.14 28.56 -19.65
C LEU A 679 10.76 28.20 -21.01
N TRP A 680 9.96 28.18 -22.07
CA TRP A 680 10.41 27.80 -23.41
C TRP A 680 10.94 28.95 -24.26
N ASN A 681 10.56 30.20 -23.94
CA ASN A 681 10.91 31.38 -24.72
C ASN A 681 12.40 31.44 -25.06
N GLU A 682 13.26 31.31 -24.03
CA GLU A 682 14.70 31.44 -24.20
C GLU A 682 15.31 30.32 -25.06
N HIS A 683 14.85 29.08 -24.85
CA HIS A 683 15.27 27.94 -25.66
C HIS A 683 14.92 28.13 -27.14
N ASN A 684 13.68 28.57 -27.41
CA ASN A 684 13.19 28.80 -28.76
C ASN A 684 13.93 29.95 -29.45
N ASN A 685 14.26 31.03 -28.71
CA ASN A 685 15.03 32.16 -29.23
C ASN A 685 16.44 31.73 -29.68
N HIS A 686 17.16 30.97 -28.84
CA HIS A 686 18.48 30.43 -29.23
C HIS A 686 18.40 29.49 -30.44
N LYS A 687 17.39 28.60 -30.48
CA LYS A 687 17.19 27.68 -31.61
C LYS A 687 16.90 28.42 -32.92
N ALA A 688 16.04 29.44 -32.89
CA ALA A 688 15.70 30.26 -34.06
C ALA A 688 16.89 31.12 -34.56
N SER A 689 17.68 31.66 -33.63
CA SER A 689 18.88 32.45 -33.94
C SER A 689 19.98 31.63 -34.63
N THR A 690 19.96 30.31 -34.46
CA THR A 690 20.94 29.39 -35.05
C THR A 690 20.61 29.05 -36.51
N VAL A 691 19.34 29.09 -36.90
CA VAL A 691 18.89 28.86 -38.29
C VAL A 691 19.22 30.05 -39.21
N THR A 692 19.34 31.26 -38.65
CA THR A 692 19.53 32.50 -39.39
C THR A 692 20.99 32.91 -39.57
N HIS A 693 21.90 32.44 -38.73
CA HIS A 693 23.35 32.74 -38.80
C HIS A 693 24.18 31.56 -39.33
N HIS A 694 23.95 31.17 -40.59
CA HIS A 694 24.82 30.21 -41.30
C HIS A 694 26.17 30.81 -41.75
N THR A 695 26.43 32.08 -41.46
CA THR A 695 27.67 32.76 -41.83
C THR A 695 28.41 33.19 -40.57
N SER A 696 29.52 32.48 -40.30
CA SER A 696 30.65 32.94 -39.45
C SER A 696 30.56 32.82 -37.92
N ARG A 697 30.38 31.61 -37.37
CA ARG A 697 31.12 31.21 -36.15
C ARG A 697 31.14 29.70 -35.93
N ILE A 698 32.35 29.16 -36.01
CA ILE A 698 32.88 27.93 -35.39
C ILE A 698 31.83 26.85 -35.10
N THR A 699 31.80 25.84 -35.99
CA THR A 699 31.41 24.45 -35.72
C THR A 699 30.86 24.15 -34.32
N ARG A 700 29.56 24.44 -34.10
CA ARG A 700 28.79 23.84 -32.99
C ARG A 700 28.58 22.36 -33.31
N ASN A 701 29.65 21.57 -33.25
CA ASN A 701 29.65 20.18 -33.72
C ASN A 701 29.09 19.19 -32.70
N VAL A 702 28.74 19.65 -31.49
CA VAL A 702 28.28 18.77 -30.41
C VAL A 702 26.86 19.14 -30.03
N LYS A 703 25.94 18.25 -30.42
CA LYS A 703 24.55 18.28 -30.02
C LYS A 703 24.42 17.71 -28.61
N LEU A 704 23.80 18.47 -27.70
CA LEU A 704 23.65 18.10 -26.30
C LEU A 704 22.17 18.03 -25.93
N GLY A 705 21.72 16.84 -25.54
CA GLY A 705 20.34 16.62 -25.10
C GLY A 705 20.15 16.99 -23.64
N ILE A 706 19.12 17.76 -23.30
CA ILE A 706 18.66 17.95 -21.92
C ILE A 706 17.25 17.36 -21.72
N PRO A 707 17.00 16.64 -20.62
CA PRO A 707 15.70 16.01 -20.40
C PRO A 707 14.66 17.02 -19.89
N TYR A 708 13.44 16.93 -20.40
CA TYR A 708 12.28 17.70 -19.95
C TYR A 708 11.71 17.09 -18.66
N VAL A 709 12.47 17.22 -17.56
CA VAL A 709 12.14 16.64 -16.24
C VAL A 709 12.58 17.54 -15.09
N PHE A 710 11.79 17.58 -14.01
CA PHE A 710 12.11 18.20 -12.71
C PHE A 710 12.89 19.52 -12.81
N PHE A 711 14.08 19.58 -12.21
CA PHE A 711 14.94 20.76 -12.14
C PHE A 711 15.39 21.28 -13.52
N PHE A 712 15.52 20.41 -14.53
CA PHE A 712 15.83 20.85 -15.90
C PHE A 712 14.65 21.60 -16.52
N HIS A 713 13.42 21.20 -16.19
CA HIS A 713 12.22 21.90 -16.64
C HIS A 713 12.01 23.21 -15.87
N ASP A 714 12.08 23.17 -14.53
CA ASP A 714 11.83 24.34 -13.69
C ASP A 714 12.85 25.48 -13.91
N PHE A 715 14.06 25.13 -14.33
CA PHE A 715 15.13 26.07 -14.67
C PHE A 715 15.54 26.00 -16.15
N LEU A 716 14.60 25.65 -17.05
CA LEU A 716 14.89 25.50 -18.47
C LEU A 716 15.59 26.73 -19.09
N PRO A 717 15.17 27.99 -18.82
CA PRO A 717 15.87 29.17 -19.30
C PRO A 717 17.34 29.24 -18.87
N PHE A 718 17.65 28.86 -17.63
CA PHE A 718 19.03 28.85 -17.14
C PHE A 718 19.88 27.79 -17.86
N TRP A 719 19.38 26.55 -17.94
CA TRP A 719 20.13 25.44 -18.54
C TRP A 719 20.35 25.65 -20.03
N THR A 720 19.31 26.09 -20.75
CA THR A 720 19.42 26.33 -22.18
C THR A 720 20.41 27.46 -22.45
N SER A 721 20.30 28.62 -21.80
CA SER A 721 21.20 29.75 -22.03
C SER A 721 22.64 29.38 -21.70
N LEU A 722 22.90 28.75 -20.55
CA LEU A 722 24.25 28.34 -20.17
C LEU A 722 24.90 27.45 -21.24
N LEU A 723 24.20 26.42 -21.70
CA LEU A 723 24.75 25.45 -22.64
C LEU A 723 24.89 26.03 -24.07
N TRP A 724 23.96 26.89 -24.48
CA TRP A 724 24.06 27.61 -25.77
C TRP A 724 25.23 28.60 -25.78
N GLU A 725 25.45 29.33 -24.69
CA GLU A 725 26.59 30.26 -24.53
C GLU A 725 27.94 29.51 -24.48
N LEU A 726 27.96 28.28 -23.95
CA LEU A 726 29.13 27.40 -23.99
C LEU A 726 29.40 26.79 -25.38
N GLY A 727 28.53 27.03 -26.36
CA GLY A 727 28.72 26.62 -27.75
C GLY A 727 28.12 25.27 -28.13
N PHE A 728 27.21 24.70 -27.33
CA PHE A 728 26.49 23.47 -27.67
C PHE A 728 25.23 23.75 -28.51
N ASP A 729 24.84 22.78 -29.35
CA ASP A 729 23.50 22.73 -29.95
C ASP A 729 22.58 21.97 -29.00
N VAL A 730 21.76 22.69 -28.22
CA VAL A 730 20.96 22.10 -27.15
C VAL A 730 19.62 21.61 -27.70
N GLU A 731 19.29 20.34 -27.43
CA GLU A 731 17.98 19.77 -27.75
C GLU A 731 17.27 19.35 -26.45
N VAL A 732 16.07 19.88 -26.23
CA VAL A 732 15.24 19.46 -25.08
C VAL A 732 14.43 18.23 -25.50
N SER A 733 14.37 17.20 -24.66
CA SER A 733 13.52 16.05 -24.96
C SER A 733 12.05 16.49 -25.09
N PRO A 734 11.25 15.90 -26.00
CA PRO A 734 9.85 16.27 -26.16
C PRO A 734 9.02 15.99 -24.90
N MET A 735 7.84 16.63 -24.79
CA MET A 735 6.89 16.31 -23.73
C MET A 735 6.63 14.80 -23.67
N THR A 736 6.54 14.29 -22.43
CA THR A 736 6.35 12.87 -22.18
C THR A 736 5.12 12.36 -22.93
N ASN A 737 5.33 11.35 -23.77
CA ASN A 737 4.29 10.66 -24.51
C ASN A 737 4.36 9.15 -24.22
N ARG A 738 3.38 8.39 -24.74
CA ARG A 738 3.26 6.95 -24.46
C ARG A 738 4.47 6.14 -24.93
N GLN A 739 5.09 6.55 -26.03
CA GLN A 739 6.30 5.90 -26.55
C GLN A 739 7.49 6.14 -25.62
N ILE A 740 7.70 7.39 -25.19
CA ILE A 740 8.77 7.77 -24.24
C ILE A 740 8.58 7.02 -22.92
N VAL A 741 7.35 6.94 -22.41
CA VAL A 741 7.06 6.18 -21.17
C VAL A 741 7.43 4.70 -21.34
N ASN A 742 7.05 4.07 -22.45
CA ASN A 742 7.36 2.66 -22.70
C ASN A 742 8.88 2.43 -22.84
N THR A 743 9.58 3.26 -23.61
CA THR A 743 11.04 3.18 -23.75
C THR A 743 11.74 3.44 -22.40
N GLY A 744 11.25 4.41 -21.63
CA GLY A 744 11.71 4.69 -20.27
C GLY A 744 11.54 3.46 -19.37
N LEU A 745 10.36 2.84 -19.35
CA LEU A 745 10.11 1.63 -18.56
C LEU A 745 11.04 0.46 -18.93
N GLU A 746 11.48 0.36 -20.18
CA GLU A 746 12.42 -0.67 -20.64
C GLU A 746 13.89 -0.37 -20.28
N THR A 747 14.21 0.90 -20.02
CA THR A 747 15.60 1.38 -19.83
C THR A 747 15.90 1.88 -18.41
N VAL A 748 14.87 2.03 -17.56
CA VAL A 748 15.02 2.44 -16.16
C VAL A 748 15.83 1.39 -15.39
N LEU A 749 16.99 1.81 -14.88
CA LEU A 749 17.84 0.97 -14.04
C LEU A 749 17.40 0.98 -12.55
N ALA A 750 16.68 2.02 -12.14
CA ALA A 750 16.26 2.24 -10.76
C ALA A 750 15.08 1.34 -10.36
N GLU A 751 15.28 0.53 -9.32
CA GLU A 751 14.28 -0.42 -8.82
C GLU A 751 13.25 0.24 -7.88
N THR A 752 13.61 1.34 -7.23
CA THR A 752 12.77 2.05 -6.25
C THR A 752 11.66 2.87 -6.91
N CYS A 753 10.47 2.85 -6.31
CA CYS A 753 9.40 3.79 -6.64
C CYS A 753 9.87 5.21 -6.33
N PHE A 754 9.80 6.11 -7.30
CA PHE A 754 9.85 7.56 -7.05
C PHE A 754 8.55 7.96 -6.31
N PRO A 755 8.56 8.91 -5.35
CA PRO A 755 9.51 10.00 -5.20
C PRO A 755 10.47 9.73 -4.05
N VAL A 756 11.78 9.80 -4.30
CA VAL A 756 12.71 9.97 -3.17
C VAL A 756 12.54 11.39 -2.63
#